data_AF-A0A1Y1NBW7-F1
#
_entry.id   AF-A0A1Y1NBW7-F1
#
_cell.length_a   1.000
_cell.length_b   1.000
_cell.length_c   1.000
_cell.angle_alpha   90.00
_cell.angle_beta   90.00
_cell.angle_gamma   90.00
#
_symmetry.space_group_name_H-M   'P 1'
#
loop_
_entity.id
_entity.type
_entity.pdbx_description
1 polymer ?
#
loop_
_entity_poly.entity_id
_entity_poly.type
_entity_poly.pdbx_seq_one_letter_code
_entity_poly.pdbx_strand_id
1 'polypeptide(L)'
;RIQHLPQLNCANNCRNIHRDQLCARRIMARGRRSSSPDDDGYKRFTEDIHNVSYGSNSTIEGDEMGSRSTLCCDNDQEMERGEGNWEMNYHEAAIFLEEGQNNEKFDSHPRHPNDLPAYLLVHNAWYYGLDLIMSIIILLLALVEAPSVDNFQLSLGIHGTLELAALAVIGVELVLKLRWIGWGAVLKHKRTMIKGVTLVIMVLEALVMLIRQSSHFRVTRALRPIFLVDTRACGGVRRFIRQILQSLPPILDMLALLMFLVCSYALLGYFLFGHTASNPYFKTLTDSFVSMFVLLTTANFPDVMMPSYAVSKWYAAFFISYLSTALYVLMNLMLAVVYETFTAIEKDKFRKLLLHKRRACQLAFRLLVSKQNPSSIRFRQFYGLMRYFSPRTSARDVVLMFWQLNSSHNGTLTLDEFINIYDATRLRWRLKDPIDPWFSAAWPPLRSMCHAARAIVTWRYFEHLVYVIIIGNGIAMMVRIFIAEDTLEASARGFSASWDACLFLSLFGIEAILKIIGLGWTDYVSSGWNIFDVSVTYAAIIGAVVLLIKPTFTAVVVFRPLRLLRLFKLKKRYRDIFGTVVLLSPLMLSTSIVMIVMYYFFAIIGMELFSQYDLRNCCVNSTVEDFYRYSENGTTALGYYYLNSFSNLLTTGVTLFELTVVNNWFITMEAFAVVAHQYSRIFFMTFYLFTMVVLTIVVASVLEAFRFRIQYKRQTSKKDEERMLMEEVIVDWNTLQGTLQDSALLDHLRTDFVPGGLTSYTGKRPRTREVLQRHMYYAEISQWMAEADQLEITAELAQTSAS
;
A
#
# COMPACT_ATOMS: atom_id res chain seq x y z
N ARG A 1 5.03 -48.05 -54.05
CA ARG A 1 6.18 -47.14 -53.91
C ARG A 1 6.14 -46.52 -52.52
N ILE A 2 6.86 -47.17 -51.63
CA ILE A 2 7.14 -46.79 -50.24
C ILE A 2 8.48 -46.05 -50.27
N GLN A 3 8.65 -44.97 -49.48
CA GLN A 3 9.87 -44.23 -49.09
C GLN A 3 9.54 -42.72 -49.07
N HIS A 4 9.83 -41.87 -48.07
CA HIS A 4 10.69 -41.88 -46.89
C HIS A 4 10.15 -40.82 -45.91
N LEU A 5 10.08 -41.11 -44.62
CA LEU A 5 10.02 -40.10 -43.54
C LEU A 5 10.83 -40.66 -42.36
N PRO A 6 11.80 -39.92 -41.79
CA PRO A 6 12.68 -40.45 -40.76
C PRO A 6 12.02 -40.37 -39.38
N GLN A 7 12.11 -41.47 -38.63
CA GLN A 7 11.79 -41.52 -37.20
C GLN A 7 12.76 -40.61 -36.44
N LEU A 8 12.23 -39.49 -35.90
CA LEU A 8 12.96 -38.66 -34.95
C LEU A 8 12.89 -39.29 -33.54
N ASN A 9 14.08 -39.44 -32.96
CA ASN A 9 14.39 -39.90 -31.61
C ASN A 9 13.55 -39.23 -30.50
N CYS A 10 12.43 -39.83 -30.08
CA CYS A 10 11.73 -39.46 -28.85
C CYS A 10 12.46 -39.94 -27.57
N ALA A 11 13.36 -40.91 -27.66
CA ALA A 11 14.01 -41.49 -26.48
C ALA A 11 15.10 -40.58 -25.85
N ASN A 12 15.80 -39.77 -26.65
CA ASN A 12 16.85 -38.88 -26.14
C ASN A 12 16.30 -37.58 -25.53
N ASN A 13 15.15 -37.08 -25.99
CA ASN A 13 14.52 -35.90 -25.40
C ASN A 13 13.93 -36.18 -24.01
N CYS A 14 13.35 -37.37 -23.78
CA CYS A 14 12.87 -37.73 -22.44
C CYS A 14 14.00 -37.87 -21.41
N ARG A 15 15.20 -38.32 -21.82
CA ARG A 15 16.36 -38.46 -20.92
C ARG A 15 16.98 -37.12 -20.53
N ASN A 16 17.00 -36.14 -21.44
CA ASN A 16 17.49 -34.79 -21.14
C ASN A 16 16.49 -34.00 -20.27
N ILE A 17 15.18 -34.12 -20.51
CA ILE A 17 14.15 -33.50 -19.66
C ILE A 17 14.23 -34.03 -18.21
N HIS A 18 14.48 -35.33 -18.04
CA HIS A 18 14.59 -35.92 -16.70
C HIS A 18 15.89 -35.49 -15.98
N ARG A 19 16.98 -35.26 -16.72
CA ARG A 19 18.27 -34.80 -16.19
C ARG A 19 18.24 -33.31 -15.84
N ASP A 20 17.55 -32.49 -16.64
CA ASP A 20 17.33 -31.07 -16.37
C ASP A 20 16.36 -30.85 -15.19
N GLN A 21 15.35 -31.71 -15.01
CA GLN A 21 14.51 -31.70 -13.80
C GLN A 21 15.28 -32.12 -12.53
N LEU A 22 16.21 -33.06 -12.64
CA LEU A 22 17.09 -33.47 -11.53
C LEU A 22 18.15 -32.42 -11.20
N CYS A 23 18.65 -31.69 -12.20
CA CYS A 23 19.59 -30.57 -12.01
C CYS A 23 18.88 -29.34 -11.42
N ALA A 24 17.67 -29.02 -11.89
CA ALA A 24 16.81 -27.98 -11.31
C ALA A 24 16.43 -28.29 -9.85
N ARG A 25 16.12 -29.56 -9.51
CA ARG A 25 15.92 -29.98 -8.12
C ARG A 25 17.18 -29.87 -7.27
N ARG A 26 18.37 -30.14 -7.81
CA ARG A 26 19.65 -29.98 -7.08
C ARG A 26 20.06 -28.52 -6.88
N ILE A 27 19.71 -27.62 -7.81
CA ILE A 27 19.96 -26.18 -7.67
C ILE A 27 18.96 -25.56 -6.67
N MET A 28 17.67 -25.95 -6.71
CA MET A 28 16.68 -25.55 -5.70
C MET A 28 17.01 -26.09 -4.29
N ALA A 29 17.62 -27.27 -4.19
CA ALA A 29 18.05 -27.83 -2.90
C ALA A 29 19.27 -27.11 -2.28
N ARG A 30 20.13 -26.48 -3.10
CA ARG A 30 21.30 -25.71 -2.61
C ARG A 30 20.94 -24.27 -2.19
N GLY A 31 19.88 -23.68 -2.72
CA GLY A 31 19.34 -22.39 -2.28
C GLY A 31 18.59 -22.39 -0.94
N ARG A 32 18.32 -23.58 -0.37
CA ARG A 32 17.55 -23.76 0.90
C ARG A 32 18.41 -23.75 2.18
N ARG A 33 19.71 -23.45 2.11
CA ARG A 33 20.61 -23.49 3.29
C ARG A 33 20.76 -22.18 4.06
N SER A 34 20.04 -21.12 3.70
CA SER A 34 19.85 -19.97 4.60
C SER A 34 18.42 -20.02 5.17
N SER A 35 18.26 -20.75 6.28
CA SER A 35 17.11 -20.55 7.16
C SER A 35 17.06 -19.06 7.52
N SER A 36 16.04 -18.37 7.02
CA SER A 36 15.70 -17.03 7.52
C SER A 36 15.50 -17.13 9.04
N PRO A 37 15.93 -16.15 9.85
CA PRO A 37 15.65 -16.13 11.29
C PRO A 37 14.14 -16.17 11.63
N ASP A 38 13.27 -15.93 10.64
CA ASP A 38 11.81 -16.03 10.76
C ASP A 38 11.26 -17.46 10.52
N ASP A 39 12.04 -18.39 9.95
CA ASP A 39 11.63 -19.78 9.68
C ASP A 39 11.66 -20.64 10.97
N ASP A 40 12.52 -20.27 11.93
CA ASP A 40 12.49 -20.77 13.31
C ASP A 40 11.17 -20.43 14.01
N GLY A 41 10.48 -19.38 13.57
CA GLY A 41 9.18 -18.99 14.08
C GLY A 41 8.12 -20.05 13.83
N TYR A 42 8.11 -20.73 12.67
CA TYR A 42 7.07 -21.72 12.36
C TYR A 42 7.28 -23.03 13.13
N LYS A 43 8.55 -23.47 13.30
CA LYS A 43 8.89 -24.69 14.05
C LYS A 43 8.71 -24.55 15.56
N ARG A 44 9.14 -23.42 16.14
CA ARG A 44 8.97 -23.14 17.57
C ARG A 44 7.48 -22.94 17.93
N PHE A 45 6.69 -22.46 16.97
CA PHE A 45 5.25 -22.22 17.11
C PHE A 45 4.39 -23.50 17.07
N THR A 46 4.81 -24.53 16.32
CA THR A 46 4.18 -25.86 16.39
C THR A 46 4.45 -26.57 17.72
N GLU A 47 5.59 -26.29 18.36
CA GLU A 47 5.94 -26.87 19.67
C GLU A 47 5.13 -26.23 20.82
N ASP A 48 4.90 -24.92 20.80
CA ASP A 48 4.19 -24.22 21.89
C ASP A 48 2.66 -24.44 21.89
N ILE A 49 2.02 -24.75 20.75
CA ILE A 49 0.56 -24.99 20.69
C ILE A 49 0.15 -26.31 21.33
N HIS A 50 0.95 -27.36 21.20
CA HIS A 50 0.63 -28.67 21.77
C HIS A 50 1.07 -28.80 23.24
N ASN A 51 1.89 -27.87 23.74
CA ASN A 51 2.14 -27.70 25.17
C ASN A 51 0.99 -26.99 25.91
N VAL A 52 0.00 -26.44 25.20
CA VAL A 52 -1.23 -25.91 25.82
C VAL A 52 -2.27 -27.02 25.81
N SER A 53 -2.49 -27.65 26.96
CA SER A 53 -3.58 -28.61 27.15
C SER A 53 -4.92 -27.86 27.11
N TYR A 54 -5.51 -27.69 25.93
CA TYR A 54 -6.94 -27.40 25.80
C TYR A 54 -7.69 -28.67 26.16
N GLY A 55 -7.87 -28.90 27.46
CA GLY A 55 -8.47 -30.12 27.98
C GLY A 55 -8.27 -30.23 29.48
N SER A 56 -9.14 -29.58 30.25
CA SER A 56 -9.41 -30.09 31.59
C SER A 56 -10.10 -31.45 31.41
N ASN A 57 -9.40 -32.54 31.71
CA ASN A 57 -9.95 -33.89 31.85
C ASN A 57 -10.96 -34.02 33.01
N SER A 58 -11.63 -32.94 33.40
CA SER A 58 -12.75 -32.99 34.33
C SER A 58 -13.99 -33.42 33.57
N THR A 59 -14.33 -34.71 33.69
CA THR A 59 -15.63 -35.26 33.32
C THR A 59 -16.70 -34.67 34.25
N ILE A 60 -17.10 -33.42 33.98
CA ILE A 60 -18.31 -32.84 34.56
C ILE A 60 -19.46 -33.35 33.69
N GLU A 61 -20.33 -34.18 34.26
CA GLU A 61 -21.55 -34.65 33.59
C GLU A 61 -22.40 -33.43 33.18
N GLY A 62 -22.69 -33.30 31.88
CA GLY A 62 -23.46 -32.18 31.31
C GLY A 62 -22.65 -31.15 30.50
N ASP A 63 -21.33 -31.28 30.40
CA ASP A 63 -20.50 -30.34 29.64
C ASP A 63 -20.44 -30.67 28.12
N GLU A 64 -21.22 -29.95 27.30
CA GLU A 64 -21.28 -30.11 25.83
C GLU A 64 -20.05 -29.55 25.08
N MET A 65 -19.20 -28.71 25.69
CA MET A 65 -18.12 -27.97 25.00
C MET A 65 -16.96 -28.88 24.60
N GLY A 66 -16.46 -28.74 23.37
CA GLY A 66 -15.27 -29.45 22.85
C GLY A 66 -13.99 -29.06 23.59
N SER A 67 -13.64 -27.77 23.53
CA SER A 67 -12.51 -27.16 24.25
C SER A 67 -13.00 -25.99 25.08
N ARG A 68 -12.44 -25.79 26.28
CA ARG A 68 -12.73 -24.62 27.13
C ARG A 68 -11.77 -23.48 26.81
N SER A 69 -12.30 -22.26 26.85
CA SER A 69 -11.54 -21.02 26.70
C SER A 69 -10.44 -20.93 27.76
N THR A 70 -9.26 -20.44 27.36
CA THR A 70 -8.16 -20.14 28.31
C THR A 70 -8.46 -18.91 29.16
N LEU A 71 -9.41 -18.07 28.73
CA LEU A 71 -9.81 -16.84 29.40
C LEU A 71 -10.86 -17.03 30.50
N CYS A 72 -11.35 -18.25 30.73
CA CYS A 72 -12.24 -18.53 31.87
C CYS A 72 -11.49 -18.45 33.21
N CYS A 73 -12.12 -17.85 34.23
CA CYS A 73 -11.60 -17.85 35.59
C CYS A 73 -11.77 -19.22 36.26
N ASP A 74 -10.71 -19.78 36.87
CA ASP A 74 -10.76 -21.03 37.64
C ASP A 74 -11.62 -20.93 38.93
N ASN A 75 -11.99 -19.72 39.36
CA ASN A 75 -12.69 -19.48 40.63
C ASN A 75 -14.22 -19.41 40.54
N ASP A 76 -14.82 -19.47 39.35
CA ASP A 76 -16.28 -19.33 39.21
C ASP A 76 -17.01 -20.67 39.40
N GLN A 77 -17.05 -21.17 40.65
CA GLN A 77 -17.96 -22.24 41.05
C GLN A 77 -19.45 -21.83 41.04
N GLU A 78 -19.78 -20.57 40.71
CA GLU A 78 -21.16 -20.04 40.78
C GLU A 78 -21.86 -19.80 39.43
N MET A 79 -21.24 -20.04 38.27
CA MET A 79 -21.96 -19.98 36.97
C MET A 79 -22.63 -21.31 36.59
N GLU A 80 -23.51 -21.80 37.47
CA GLU A 80 -24.53 -22.79 37.14
C GLU A 80 -25.64 -22.15 36.27
N ARG A 81 -25.34 -21.89 35.00
CA ARG A 81 -26.34 -21.78 33.91
C ARG A 81 -25.58 -21.80 32.59
N GLY A 82 -25.81 -22.85 31.79
CA GLY A 82 -25.03 -23.23 30.59
C GLY A 82 -24.93 -22.21 29.43
N GLU A 83 -25.34 -20.95 29.60
CA GLU A 83 -25.19 -19.89 28.59
C GLU A 83 -23.93 -19.05 28.76
N GLY A 84 -23.48 -18.78 30.00
CA GLY A 84 -22.29 -17.94 30.25
C GLY A 84 -20.97 -18.59 29.83
N ASN A 85 -20.89 -19.93 29.84
CA ASN A 85 -19.67 -20.67 29.53
C ASN A 85 -19.28 -20.63 28.04
N TRP A 86 -20.24 -20.51 27.12
CA TRP A 86 -19.95 -20.43 25.68
C TRP A 86 -19.57 -19.01 25.23
N GLU A 87 -19.95 -17.98 25.98
CA GLU A 87 -19.67 -16.60 25.60
C GLU A 87 -18.16 -16.30 25.56
N MET A 88 -17.39 -16.84 26.51
CA MET A 88 -15.93 -16.71 26.53
C MET A 88 -15.27 -17.45 25.36
N ASN A 89 -15.76 -18.66 25.01
CA ASN A 89 -15.29 -19.38 23.82
C ASN A 89 -15.56 -18.58 22.54
N TYR A 90 -16.72 -17.94 22.42
CA TYR A 90 -17.04 -17.09 21.25
C TYR A 90 -16.13 -15.87 21.18
N HIS A 91 -15.83 -15.25 22.32
CA HIS A 91 -14.95 -14.10 22.39
C HIS A 91 -13.50 -14.48 22.02
N GLU A 92 -12.95 -15.56 22.60
CA GLU A 92 -11.60 -16.04 22.29
C GLU A 92 -11.47 -16.48 20.82
N ALA A 93 -12.46 -17.20 20.29
CA ALA A 93 -12.50 -17.58 18.88
C ALA A 93 -12.56 -16.36 17.95
N ALA A 94 -13.29 -15.30 18.33
CA ALA A 94 -13.29 -14.04 17.59
C ALA A 94 -11.91 -13.36 17.61
N ILE A 95 -11.21 -13.36 18.75
CA ILE A 95 -9.85 -12.82 18.89
C ILE A 95 -8.88 -13.56 17.95
N PHE A 96 -8.94 -14.89 17.88
CA PHE A 96 -8.10 -15.66 16.95
C PHE A 96 -8.32 -15.25 15.48
N LEU A 97 -9.57 -15.03 15.08
CA LEU A 97 -9.88 -14.56 13.73
C LEU A 97 -9.41 -13.13 13.48
N GLU A 98 -9.51 -12.24 14.48
CA GLU A 98 -8.98 -10.88 14.40
C GLU A 98 -7.44 -10.88 14.28
N GLU A 99 -6.73 -11.65 15.10
CA GLU A 99 -5.28 -11.83 15.03
C GLU A 99 -4.84 -12.41 13.67
N GLY A 100 -5.60 -13.40 13.17
CA GLY A 100 -5.43 -13.99 11.84
C GLY A 100 -5.58 -12.96 10.72
N GLN A 101 -6.62 -12.12 10.78
CA GLN A 101 -6.86 -11.03 9.82
C GLN A 101 -5.80 -9.92 9.92
N ASN A 102 -5.34 -9.62 11.12
CA ASN A 102 -4.39 -8.55 11.39
C ASN A 102 -2.93 -8.95 11.13
N ASN A 103 -2.66 -10.25 10.92
CA ASN A 103 -1.35 -10.88 10.80
C ASN A 103 -0.50 -10.63 12.05
N GLU A 104 -1.08 -10.94 13.20
CA GLU A 104 -0.44 -10.90 14.52
C GLU A 104 -0.05 -12.31 14.93
N LYS A 105 1.10 -12.45 15.58
CA LYS A 105 1.55 -13.76 16.04
C LYS A 105 0.69 -14.21 17.21
N PHE A 106 0.30 -15.47 17.22
CA PHE A 106 -0.48 -16.04 18.31
C PHE A 106 0.33 -16.26 19.62
N ASP A 107 1.64 -15.98 19.61
CA ASP A 107 2.50 -16.02 20.80
C ASP A 107 2.05 -15.01 21.88
N SER A 108 1.50 -13.88 21.45
CA SER A 108 1.03 -12.79 22.32
C SER A 108 -0.47 -12.86 22.60
N HIS A 109 -1.12 -13.99 22.30
CA HIS A 109 -2.55 -14.17 22.55
C HIS A 109 -2.85 -13.99 24.04
N PRO A 110 -3.91 -13.24 24.43
CA PRO A 110 -4.28 -13.11 25.83
C PRO A 110 -4.73 -14.47 26.36
N ARG A 111 -3.99 -15.02 27.34
CA ARG A 111 -4.29 -16.32 27.96
C ARG A 111 -4.97 -16.21 29.31
N HIS A 112 -4.90 -15.04 29.94
CA HIS A 112 -5.52 -14.80 31.24
C HIS A 112 -6.56 -13.67 31.14
N PRO A 113 -7.64 -13.74 31.94
CA PRO A 113 -8.68 -12.71 31.95
C PRO A 113 -8.16 -11.31 32.30
N ASN A 114 -7.05 -11.22 33.06
CA ASN A 114 -6.42 -9.95 33.40
C ASN A 114 -5.74 -9.23 32.22
N ASP A 115 -5.38 -9.98 31.17
CA ASP A 115 -4.70 -9.46 29.98
C ASP A 115 -5.70 -8.96 28.92
N LEU A 116 -6.92 -9.48 28.94
CA LEU A 116 -7.98 -9.16 27.99
C LEU A 116 -8.34 -7.66 27.96
N PRO A 117 -8.51 -6.94 29.09
CA PRO A 117 -8.77 -5.50 29.05
C PRO A 117 -7.65 -4.70 28.39
N ALA A 118 -6.38 -5.10 28.60
CA ALA A 118 -5.25 -4.45 27.97
C ALA A 118 -5.22 -4.72 26.47
N TYR A 119 -5.49 -5.96 26.05
CA TYR A 119 -5.64 -6.34 24.65
C TYR A 119 -6.72 -5.52 23.95
N LEU A 120 -7.93 -5.46 24.51
CA LEU A 120 -9.07 -4.73 23.93
C LEU A 120 -8.80 -3.22 23.83
N LEU A 121 -8.10 -2.64 24.81
CA LEU A 121 -7.74 -1.22 24.79
C LEU A 121 -6.72 -0.91 23.68
N VAL A 122 -5.70 -1.75 23.49
CA VAL A 122 -4.68 -1.59 22.43
C VAL A 122 -5.29 -1.78 21.04
N HIS A 123 -6.30 -2.65 20.90
CA HIS A 123 -6.95 -2.92 19.62
C HIS A 123 -8.09 -1.94 19.27
N ASN A 124 -8.32 -0.92 20.11
CA ASN A 124 -9.33 0.09 19.87
C ASN A 124 -8.92 1.06 18.75
N ALA A 125 -9.90 1.54 17.97
CA ALA A 125 -9.69 2.52 16.92
C ALA A 125 -9.11 3.85 17.44
N TRP A 126 -9.44 4.23 18.67
CA TRP A 126 -8.89 5.43 19.31
C TRP A 126 -7.39 5.32 19.58
N TYR A 127 -6.91 4.16 20.04
CA TYR A 127 -5.48 3.90 20.23
C TYR A 127 -4.73 4.05 18.90
N TYR A 128 -5.25 3.47 17.81
CA TYR A 128 -4.64 3.61 16.49
C TYR A 128 -4.69 5.04 15.92
N GLY A 129 -5.78 5.77 16.18
CA GLY A 129 -5.92 7.16 15.75
C GLY A 129 -4.97 8.08 16.48
N LEU A 130 -4.75 7.85 17.77
CA LEU A 130 -3.86 8.66 18.60
C LEU A 130 -2.39 8.48 18.17
N ASP A 131 -1.88 7.25 18.08
CA ASP A 131 -0.50 6.94 17.63
C ASP A 131 -0.20 7.60 16.26
N LEU A 132 -1.19 7.58 15.36
CA LEU A 132 -1.09 8.20 14.04
C LEU A 132 -1.01 9.74 14.12
N ILE A 133 -1.89 10.37 14.90
CA ILE A 133 -1.91 11.83 15.06
C ILE A 133 -0.61 12.31 15.70
N MET A 134 -0.15 11.67 16.77
CA MET A 134 1.10 12.05 17.46
C MET A 134 2.32 11.84 16.56
N SER A 135 2.35 10.74 15.81
CA SER A 135 3.41 10.51 14.81
C SER A 135 3.44 11.61 13.74
N ILE A 136 2.27 12.02 13.21
CA ILE A 136 2.19 13.10 12.21
C ILE A 136 2.65 14.43 12.82
N ILE A 137 2.23 14.76 14.05
CA ILE A 137 2.64 15.98 14.75
C ILE A 137 4.17 16.04 14.90
N ILE A 138 4.81 14.96 15.33
CA ILE A 138 6.27 14.90 15.50
C ILE A 138 7.01 15.12 14.17
N LEU A 139 6.49 14.59 13.06
CA LEU A 139 7.07 14.82 11.73
C LEU A 139 6.88 16.26 11.27
N LEU A 140 5.68 16.84 11.46
CA LEU A 140 5.36 18.22 11.07
C LEU A 140 6.11 19.25 11.89
N LEU A 141 6.53 18.92 13.12
CA LEU A 141 7.32 19.82 13.96
C LEU A 141 8.64 20.25 13.31
N ALA A 142 9.20 19.43 12.41
CA ALA A 142 10.39 19.77 11.63
C ALA A 142 10.19 20.94 10.65
N LEU A 143 8.95 21.36 10.36
CA LEU A 143 8.68 22.59 9.57
C LEU A 143 8.89 23.87 10.37
N VAL A 144 8.78 23.75 11.69
CA VAL A 144 8.67 24.85 12.65
C VAL A 144 9.95 24.99 13.48
N GLU A 145 10.67 23.88 13.66
CA GLU A 145 11.99 23.85 14.29
C GLU A 145 13.07 24.45 13.38
N ALA A 146 14.11 25.04 13.98
CA ALA A 146 15.25 25.48 13.20
C ALA A 146 15.97 24.27 12.52
N PRO A 147 16.28 24.35 11.21
CA PRO A 147 15.97 25.49 10.32
C PRO A 147 14.53 25.44 9.79
N SER A 148 13.78 26.53 10.06
CA SER A 148 12.32 26.59 9.95
C SER A 148 11.87 27.37 8.72
N VAL A 149 10.72 26.99 8.17
CA VAL A 149 10.09 27.78 7.09
C VAL A 149 9.82 29.21 7.56
N ASP A 150 10.16 30.19 6.72
CA ASP A 150 9.96 31.61 7.01
C ASP A 150 8.50 31.88 7.42
N ASN A 151 8.31 32.64 8.51
CA ASN A 151 7.03 32.93 9.18
C ASN A 151 6.44 31.83 10.10
N PHE A 152 6.96 30.60 10.08
CA PHE A 152 6.47 29.51 10.94
C PHE A 152 7.39 29.16 12.12
N GLN A 153 8.41 29.98 12.39
CA GLN A 153 9.37 29.73 13.48
C GLN A 153 8.71 29.86 14.86
N LEU A 154 8.67 28.77 15.64
CA LEU A 154 8.25 28.81 17.05
C LEU A 154 9.46 28.89 17.98
N SER A 155 9.26 29.53 19.14
CA SER A 155 10.28 29.58 20.19
C SER A 155 10.65 28.18 20.71
N LEU A 156 11.89 28.05 21.20
CA LEU A 156 12.45 26.76 21.65
C LEU A 156 11.61 26.08 22.73
N GLY A 157 11.05 26.87 23.66
CA GLY A 157 10.17 26.33 24.69
C GLY A 157 8.89 25.72 24.13
N ILE A 158 8.27 26.36 23.11
CA ILE A 158 7.00 25.88 22.56
C ILE A 158 7.20 24.60 21.77
N HIS A 159 8.14 24.58 20.81
CA HIS A 159 8.34 23.36 20.02
C HIS A 159 8.93 22.21 20.86
N GLY A 160 9.82 22.50 21.82
CA GLY A 160 10.38 21.48 22.72
C GLY A 160 9.33 20.86 23.66
N THR A 161 8.37 21.65 24.17
CA THR A 161 7.27 21.12 25.00
C THR A 161 6.26 20.32 24.16
N LEU A 162 5.98 20.73 22.92
CA LEU A 162 5.16 19.96 21.99
C LEU A 162 5.81 18.62 21.62
N GLU A 163 7.13 18.61 21.38
CA GLU A 163 7.89 17.38 21.13
C GLU A 163 7.80 16.43 22.33
N LEU A 164 8.05 16.95 23.55
CA LEU A 164 7.99 16.15 24.77
C LEU A 164 6.58 15.61 25.05
N ALA A 165 5.53 16.40 24.80
CA ALA A 165 4.15 15.97 24.96
C ALA A 165 3.80 14.84 23.99
N ALA A 166 4.16 14.96 22.71
CA ALA A 166 3.90 13.91 21.73
C ALA A 166 4.69 12.63 22.04
N LEU A 167 5.96 12.74 22.43
CA LEU A 167 6.78 11.60 22.84
C LEU A 167 6.26 10.93 24.12
N ALA A 168 5.77 11.70 25.09
CA ALA A 168 5.19 11.16 26.32
C ALA A 168 3.96 10.31 26.01
N VAL A 169 3.10 10.76 25.11
CA VAL A 169 1.90 10.01 24.72
C VAL A 169 2.26 8.70 24.00
N ILE A 170 3.21 8.74 23.05
CA ILE A 170 3.73 7.52 22.41
C ILE A 170 4.38 6.58 23.45
N GLY A 171 5.01 7.14 24.48
CA GLY A 171 5.55 6.40 25.62
C GLY A 171 4.47 5.66 26.40
N VAL A 172 3.35 6.32 26.73
CA VAL A 172 2.20 5.70 27.40
C VAL A 172 1.62 4.55 26.57
N GLU A 173 1.47 4.75 25.26
CA GLU A 173 1.01 3.70 24.34
C GLU A 173 1.94 2.47 24.34
N LEU A 174 3.26 2.69 24.33
CA LEU A 174 4.23 1.62 24.41
C LEU A 174 4.15 0.86 25.74
N VAL A 175 3.89 1.56 26.86
CA VAL A 175 3.68 0.95 28.18
C VAL A 175 2.41 0.09 28.21
N LEU A 176 1.31 0.56 27.60
CA LEU A 176 0.07 -0.23 27.47
C LEU A 176 0.30 -1.50 26.67
N LYS A 177 1.05 -1.40 25.57
CA LYS A 177 1.44 -2.56 24.76
C LYS A 177 2.35 -3.53 25.51
N LEU A 178 3.26 -3.00 26.33
CA LEU A 178 4.14 -3.79 27.20
C LEU A 178 3.37 -4.55 28.27
N ARG A 179 2.30 -3.95 28.83
CA ARG A 179 1.42 -4.61 29.80
C ARG A 179 0.73 -5.84 29.21
N TRP A 180 0.28 -5.76 27.95
CA TRP A 180 -0.35 -6.89 27.26
C TRP A 180 0.66 -7.97 26.84
N ILE A 181 1.73 -7.60 26.13
CA ILE A 181 2.67 -8.57 25.52
C ILE A 181 3.65 -9.16 26.55
N GLY A 182 3.95 -8.42 27.61
CA GLY A 182 4.93 -8.80 28.63
C GLY A 182 6.38 -8.47 28.26
N TRP A 183 7.22 -8.29 29.27
CA TRP A 183 8.62 -7.84 29.12
C TRP A 183 9.49 -8.78 28.29
N GLY A 184 9.41 -10.09 28.54
CA GLY A 184 10.25 -11.08 27.84
C GLY A 184 9.98 -11.16 26.34
N ALA A 185 8.73 -10.96 25.92
CA ALA A 185 8.33 -10.99 24.52
C ALA A 185 8.60 -9.65 23.80
N VAL A 186 8.40 -8.51 24.47
CA VAL A 186 8.71 -7.18 23.91
C VAL A 186 10.21 -7.02 23.64
N LEU A 187 11.08 -7.49 24.55
CA LEU A 187 12.53 -7.42 24.39
C LEU A 187 13.03 -8.27 23.20
N LYS A 188 12.36 -9.39 22.90
CA LYS A 188 12.68 -10.23 21.73
C LYS A 188 12.19 -9.61 20.42
N HIS A 189 11.13 -8.79 20.48
CA HIS A 189 10.54 -8.20 19.29
C HIS A 189 11.32 -6.96 18.81
N LYS A 190 12.22 -7.17 17.84
CA LYS A 190 13.16 -6.16 17.30
C LYS A 190 12.53 -4.80 16.98
N ARG A 191 11.30 -4.76 16.44
CA ARG A 191 10.63 -3.51 16.01
C ARG A 191 10.22 -2.64 17.20
N THR A 192 9.61 -3.22 18.23
CA THR A 192 9.22 -2.47 19.44
C THR A 192 10.44 -2.04 20.22
N MET A 193 11.52 -2.83 20.19
CA MET A 193 12.80 -2.43 20.75
C MET A 193 13.41 -1.21 20.07
N ILE A 194 13.43 -1.20 18.73
CA ILE A 194 13.92 -0.02 17.98
C ILE A 194 13.06 1.20 18.33
N LYS A 195 11.71 1.09 18.32
CA LYS A 195 10.80 2.19 18.72
C LYS A 195 11.08 2.69 20.14
N GLY A 196 11.30 1.78 21.08
CA GLY A 196 11.61 2.11 22.48
C GLY A 196 12.95 2.82 22.64
N VAL A 197 14.02 2.29 22.02
CA VAL A 197 15.36 2.91 22.07
C VAL A 197 15.33 4.30 21.43
N THR A 198 14.69 4.47 20.27
CA THR A 198 14.56 5.78 19.63
C THR A 198 13.77 6.77 20.48
N LEU A 199 12.70 6.30 21.15
CA LEU A 199 11.90 7.14 22.05
C LEU A 199 12.73 7.64 23.23
N VAL A 200 13.52 6.77 23.87
CA VAL A 200 14.40 7.15 24.98
C VAL A 200 15.43 8.19 24.53
N ILE A 201 16.10 7.97 23.40
CA ILE A 201 17.09 8.91 22.86
C ILE A 201 16.45 10.28 22.59
N MET A 202 15.27 10.31 21.96
CA MET A 202 14.59 11.56 21.63
C MET A 202 14.06 12.30 22.86
N VAL A 203 13.56 11.59 23.88
CA VAL A 203 13.14 12.21 25.14
C VAL A 203 14.32 12.85 25.84
N LEU A 204 15.46 12.15 25.93
CA LEU A 204 16.69 12.69 26.52
C LEU A 204 17.15 13.94 25.77
N GLU A 205 17.13 13.92 24.45
CA GLU A 205 17.54 15.07 23.64
C GLU A 205 16.60 16.26 23.78
N ALA A 206 15.28 16.02 23.81
CA ALA A 206 14.28 17.06 24.04
C ALA A 206 14.45 17.70 25.43
N LEU A 207 14.77 16.91 26.46
CA LEU A 207 15.08 17.42 27.80
C LEU A 207 16.37 18.25 27.80
N VAL A 208 17.44 17.77 27.17
CA VAL A 208 18.70 18.51 27.04
C VAL A 208 18.49 19.84 26.32
N MET A 209 17.67 19.87 25.27
CA MET A 209 17.29 21.09 24.55
C MET A 209 16.57 22.10 25.44
N LEU A 210 15.59 21.64 26.23
CA LEU A 210 14.84 22.49 27.15
C LEU A 210 15.73 23.03 28.29
N ILE A 211 16.70 22.26 28.75
CA ILE A 211 17.65 22.70 29.79
C ILE A 211 18.66 23.71 29.22
N ARG A 212 19.24 23.42 28.05
CA ARG A 212 20.32 24.24 27.47
C ARG A 212 19.83 25.48 26.73
N GLN A 213 18.53 25.59 26.43
CA GLN A 213 17.90 26.71 25.71
C GLN A 213 18.60 27.05 24.37
N SER A 214 19.25 26.07 23.75
CA SER A 214 19.99 26.24 22.49
C SER A 214 19.92 24.94 21.68
N SER A 215 19.76 25.05 20.36
CA SER A 215 19.82 23.91 19.45
C SER A 215 21.26 23.41 19.29
N HIS A 216 21.45 22.09 19.34
CA HIS A 216 22.69 21.44 18.86
C HIS A 216 22.42 20.83 17.48
N PHE A 217 23.41 20.15 16.94
CA PHE A 217 23.28 19.30 15.77
C PHE A 217 22.33 18.12 16.07
N ARG A 218 21.14 18.08 15.45
CA ARG A 218 20.03 17.16 15.81
C ARG A 218 19.74 16.13 14.72
N VAL A 219 20.69 15.22 14.48
CA VAL A 219 20.52 14.15 13.47
C VAL A 219 19.46 13.13 13.87
N THR A 220 19.15 12.98 15.16
CA THR A 220 18.14 12.03 15.65
C THR A 220 16.74 12.32 15.12
N ARG A 221 16.45 13.57 14.72
CA ARG A 221 15.22 13.97 14.03
C ARG A 221 14.95 13.10 12.80
N ALA A 222 15.99 12.64 12.11
CA ALA A 222 15.87 11.79 10.92
C ALA A 222 15.22 10.42 11.24
N LEU A 223 15.21 9.99 12.50
CA LEU A 223 14.61 8.75 12.96
C LEU A 223 13.10 8.87 13.27
N ARG A 224 12.54 10.08 13.34
CA ARG A 224 11.11 10.33 13.65
C ARG A 224 10.12 9.54 12.77
N PRO A 225 10.36 9.33 11.45
CA PRO A 225 9.48 8.53 10.61
C PRO A 225 9.26 7.09 11.08
N ILE A 226 10.12 6.54 11.94
CA ILE A 226 9.94 5.21 12.54
C ILE A 226 8.62 5.12 13.31
N PHE A 227 8.21 6.19 14.01
CA PHE A 227 6.93 6.22 14.71
C PHE A 227 5.75 6.10 13.75
N LEU A 228 5.76 6.87 12.66
CA LEU A 228 4.74 6.80 11.62
C LEU A 228 4.67 5.40 10.97
N VAL A 229 5.82 4.80 10.66
CA VAL A 229 5.90 3.47 10.03
C VAL A 229 5.42 2.37 10.97
N ASP A 230 5.55 2.51 12.29
CA ASP A 230 5.07 1.51 13.24
C ASP A 230 3.54 1.53 13.46
N THR A 231 2.87 2.63 13.10
CA THR A 231 1.41 2.76 13.23
C THR A 231 0.65 1.67 12.47
N ARG A 232 -0.58 1.36 12.93
CA ARG A 232 -1.45 0.38 12.26
C ARG A 232 -1.86 0.83 10.86
N ALA A 233 -2.16 2.12 10.69
CA ALA A 233 -2.59 2.71 9.40
C ALA A 233 -1.51 2.56 8.31
N CYS A 234 -0.24 2.77 8.66
CA CYS A 234 0.89 2.61 7.75
C CYS A 234 1.40 1.16 7.64
N GLY A 235 0.58 0.16 7.96
CA GLY A 235 0.94 -1.25 7.83
C GLY A 235 1.38 -1.66 6.42
N GLY A 236 0.81 -1.04 5.38
CA GLY A 236 1.23 -1.21 3.99
C GLY A 236 2.64 -0.67 3.71
N VAL A 237 2.94 0.53 4.20
CA VAL A 237 4.25 1.20 4.10
C VAL A 237 5.33 0.35 4.78
N ARG A 238 5.07 -0.10 6.02
CA ARG A 238 5.98 -0.98 6.78
C ARG A 238 6.27 -2.28 6.05
N ARG A 239 5.23 -2.88 5.47
CA ARG A 239 5.32 -4.09 4.67
C ARG A 239 6.22 -3.88 3.45
N PHE A 240 6.16 -2.71 2.83
CA PHE A 240 6.95 -2.34 1.65
C PHE A 240 8.41 -2.05 2.01
N ILE A 241 8.67 -1.28 3.08
CA ILE A 241 10.05 -1.03 3.58
C ILE A 241 10.76 -2.34 3.89
N ARG A 242 10.09 -3.29 4.55
CA ARG A 242 10.66 -4.61 4.82
C ARG A 242 11.02 -5.34 3.53
N GLN A 243 10.16 -5.27 2.50
CA GLN A 243 10.43 -5.90 1.21
C GLN A 243 11.66 -5.30 0.55
N ILE A 244 11.80 -3.96 0.57
CA ILE A 244 13.00 -3.26 0.05
C ILE A 244 14.26 -3.76 0.75
N LEU A 245 14.25 -3.82 2.09
CA LEU A 245 15.40 -4.27 2.86
C LEU A 245 15.73 -5.75 2.63
N GLN A 246 14.72 -6.59 2.38
CA GLN A 246 14.90 -8.00 2.05
C GLN A 246 15.42 -8.22 0.63
N SER A 247 15.08 -7.36 -0.33
CA SER A 247 15.63 -7.40 -1.68
C SER A 247 17.02 -6.78 -1.81
N LEU A 248 17.50 -6.07 -0.79
CA LEU A 248 18.77 -5.34 -0.84
C LEU A 248 20.02 -6.23 -1.05
N PRO A 249 20.17 -7.42 -0.42
CA PRO A 249 21.44 -8.17 -0.50
C PRO A 249 21.86 -8.54 -1.94
N PRO A 250 21.01 -9.14 -2.79
CA PRO A 250 21.37 -9.41 -4.19
C PRO A 250 21.69 -8.16 -5.01
N ILE A 251 21.08 -7.03 -4.65
CA ILE A 251 21.29 -5.73 -5.31
C ILE A 251 22.68 -5.19 -4.94
N LEU A 252 23.11 -5.34 -3.68
CA LEU A 252 24.43 -4.91 -3.25
C LEU A 252 25.55 -5.67 -3.98
N ASP A 253 25.36 -6.97 -4.27
CA ASP A 253 26.33 -7.75 -5.05
C ASP A 253 26.48 -7.20 -6.49
N MET A 254 25.36 -6.88 -7.14
CA MET A 254 25.35 -6.26 -8.47
C MET A 254 25.92 -4.84 -8.44
N LEU A 255 25.62 -4.07 -7.41
CA LEU A 255 26.15 -2.72 -7.22
C LEU A 255 27.67 -2.75 -6.99
N ALA A 256 28.19 -3.75 -6.28
CA ALA A 256 29.63 -3.93 -6.10
C ALA A 256 30.34 -4.18 -7.45
N LEU A 257 29.75 -5.01 -8.32
CA LEU A 257 30.25 -5.23 -9.69
C LEU A 257 30.23 -3.92 -10.51
N LEU A 258 29.16 -3.13 -10.40
CA LEU A 258 29.04 -1.85 -11.07
C LEU A 258 30.10 -0.85 -10.59
N MET A 259 30.27 -0.72 -9.27
CA MET A 259 31.28 0.16 -8.68
C MET A 259 32.70 -0.27 -9.05
N PHE A 260 32.97 -1.57 -9.14
CA PHE A 260 34.23 -2.08 -9.66
C PHE A 260 34.49 -1.61 -11.10
N LEU A 261 33.49 -1.70 -11.99
CA LEU A 261 33.60 -1.24 -13.37
C LEU A 261 33.81 0.28 -13.46
N VAL A 262 33.07 1.06 -12.66
CA VAL A 262 33.24 2.52 -12.58
C VAL A 262 34.67 2.87 -12.16
N CYS A 263 35.20 2.22 -11.11
CA CYS A 263 36.57 2.42 -10.67
C CYS A 263 37.60 2.03 -11.74
N SER A 264 37.41 0.91 -12.45
CA SER A 264 38.35 0.50 -13.50
C SER A 264 38.36 1.47 -14.68
N TYR A 265 37.19 1.96 -15.11
CA TYR A 265 37.11 2.94 -16.19
C TYR A 265 37.58 4.33 -15.75
N ALA A 266 37.38 4.71 -14.48
CA ALA A 266 37.94 5.95 -13.93
C ALA A 266 39.47 5.93 -13.94
N LEU A 267 40.08 4.80 -13.55
CA LEU A 267 41.53 4.62 -13.60
C LEU A 267 42.04 4.67 -15.05
N LEU A 268 41.37 3.98 -15.97
CA LEU A 268 41.73 4.02 -17.40
C LEU A 268 41.58 5.43 -18.00
N GLY A 269 40.49 6.13 -17.66
CA GLY A 269 40.22 7.50 -18.10
C GLY A 269 41.27 8.49 -17.60
N TYR A 270 41.71 8.35 -16.34
CA TYR A 270 42.80 9.14 -15.78
C TYR A 270 44.10 8.98 -16.60
N PHE A 271 44.51 7.74 -16.88
CA PHE A 271 45.73 7.49 -17.66
C PHE A 271 45.61 7.93 -19.13
N LEU A 272 44.42 7.84 -19.72
CA LEU A 272 44.21 8.17 -21.13
C LEU A 272 44.06 9.68 -21.37
N PHE A 273 43.44 10.41 -20.43
CA PHE A 273 43.02 11.80 -20.63
C PHE A 273 43.62 12.80 -19.62
N GLY A 274 44.30 12.33 -18.57
CA GLY A 274 44.80 13.20 -17.49
C GLY A 274 45.90 14.18 -17.92
N HIS A 275 46.60 13.89 -19.02
CA HIS A 275 47.65 14.76 -19.57
C HIS A 275 47.11 15.87 -20.50
N THR A 276 45.83 15.85 -20.87
CA THR A 276 45.24 16.82 -21.78
C THR A 276 44.85 18.10 -21.01
N ALA A 277 45.57 19.21 -21.26
CA ALA A 277 45.39 20.46 -20.53
C ALA A 277 43.97 21.07 -20.61
N SER A 278 43.23 20.80 -21.69
CA SER A 278 41.87 21.30 -21.90
C SER A 278 40.79 20.54 -21.11
N ASN A 279 41.13 19.43 -20.44
CA ASN A 279 40.15 18.53 -19.86
C ASN A 279 40.03 18.75 -18.35
N PRO A 280 38.93 19.34 -17.83
CA PRO A 280 38.73 19.48 -16.38
C PRO A 280 38.34 18.15 -15.70
N TYR A 281 37.76 17.20 -16.45
CA TYR A 281 37.10 16.01 -15.89
C TYR A 281 38.03 14.90 -15.41
N PHE A 282 39.22 14.75 -15.99
CA PHE A 282 40.14 13.62 -15.75
C PHE A 282 41.48 14.04 -15.13
N LYS A 283 41.56 15.23 -14.53
CA LYS A 283 42.82 15.78 -13.99
C LYS A 283 43.38 15.00 -12.82
N THR A 284 42.49 14.54 -11.93
CA THR A 284 42.85 13.73 -10.76
C THR A 284 42.09 12.41 -10.79
N LEU A 285 42.56 11.44 -10.00
CA LEU A 285 41.85 10.16 -9.87
C LEU A 285 40.45 10.36 -9.27
N THR A 286 40.30 11.31 -8.33
CA THR A 286 39.01 11.64 -7.73
C THR A 286 38.06 12.29 -8.74
N ASP A 287 38.54 13.22 -9.56
CA ASP A 287 37.70 13.87 -10.59
C ASP A 287 37.30 12.87 -11.68
N SER A 288 38.21 11.96 -12.04
CA SER A 288 37.94 10.86 -12.97
C SER A 288 36.85 9.93 -12.43
N PHE A 289 36.93 9.56 -11.15
CA PHE A 289 35.91 8.73 -10.50
C PHE A 289 34.54 9.44 -10.45
N VAL A 290 34.51 10.70 -10.03
CA VAL A 290 33.27 11.49 -9.98
C VAL A 290 32.68 11.64 -11.39
N SER A 291 33.50 11.96 -12.39
CA SER A 291 33.05 12.14 -13.78
C SER A 291 32.48 10.85 -14.37
N MET A 292 33.12 9.70 -14.11
CA MET A 292 32.62 8.39 -14.54
C MET A 292 31.35 8.00 -13.77
N PHE A 293 31.25 8.31 -12.48
CA PHE A 293 30.04 8.08 -11.69
C PHE A 293 28.86 8.94 -12.19
N VAL A 294 29.08 10.20 -12.55
CA VAL A 294 28.04 11.05 -13.16
C VAL A 294 27.68 10.55 -14.56
N LEU A 295 28.65 10.05 -15.33
CA LEU A 295 28.41 9.47 -16.65
C LEU A 295 27.59 8.18 -16.59
N LEU A 296 27.68 7.39 -15.51
CA LEU A 296 26.80 6.25 -15.27
C LEU A 296 25.32 6.65 -15.37
N THR A 297 25.00 7.86 -14.89
CA THR A 297 23.64 8.40 -14.90
C THR A 297 23.31 9.18 -16.17
N THR A 298 24.26 9.28 -17.11
CA THR A 298 24.18 10.05 -18.37
C THR A 298 23.93 11.55 -18.20
N ALA A 299 24.12 12.10 -16.99
CA ALA A 299 23.76 13.50 -16.71
C ALA A 299 24.72 14.52 -17.31
N ASN A 300 25.96 14.12 -17.59
CA ASN A 300 27.03 14.98 -18.14
C ASN A 300 27.45 14.54 -19.56
N PHE A 301 26.65 13.72 -20.25
CA PHE A 301 26.87 13.37 -21.66
C PHE A 301 26.08 14.34 -22.55
N PRO A 302 26.70 15.00 -23.55
CA PRO A 302 28.00 14.71 -24.16
C PRO A 302 29.22 15.43 -23.54
N ASP A 303 29.01 16.36 -22.61
CA ASP A 303 30.02 17.34 -22.17
C ASP A 303 31.32 16.75 -21.63
N VAL A 304 31.27 15.61 -20.92
CA VAL A 304 32.45 14.91 -20.39
C VAL A 304 33.36 14.36 -21.49
N MET A 305 32.80 14.03 -22.66
CA MET A 305 33.51 13.44 -23.80
C MET A 305 34.11 14.51 -24.71
N MET A 306 33.43 15.65 -24.86
CA MET A 306 33.75 16.65 -25.90
C MET A 306 35.21 17.12 -25.91
N PRO A 307 35.86 17.42 -24.77
CA PRO A 307 37.25 17.85 -24.76
C PRO A 307 38.21 16.77 -25.30
N SER A 308 38.02 15.50 -24.93
CA SER A 308 38.79 14.39 -25.48
C SER A 308 38.46 14.13 -26.95
N TYR A 309 37.19 14.19 -27.32
CA TYR A 309 36.74 13.97 -28.70
C TYR A 309 37.28 15.02 -29.69
N ALA A 310 37.48 16.26 -29.23
CA ALA A 310 38.11 17.31 -30.01
C ALA A 310 39.58 17.02 -30.34
N VAL A 311 40.29 16.29 -29.46
CA VAL A 311 41.68 15.85 -29.71
C VAL A 311 41.71 14.69 -30.71
N SER A 312 40.89 13.67 -30.49
CA SER A 312 40.78 12.54 -31.41
C SER A 312 39.38 11.93 -31.37
N LYS A 313 38.80 11.73 -32.56
CA LYS A 313 37.48 11.12 -32.72
C LYS A 313 37.42 9.69 -32.19
N TRP A 314 38.55 8.97 -32.16
CA TRP A 314 38.63 7.60 -31.66
C TRP A 314 38.39 7.49 -30.15
N TYR A 315 38.57 8.57 -29.38
CA TYR A 315 38.28 8.56 -27.95
C TYR A 315 36.78 8.40 -27.64
N ALA A 316 35.88 8.62 -28.62
CA ALA A 316 34.48 8.27 -28.47
C ALA A 316 34.28 6.77 -28.15
N ALA A 317 35.17 5.88 -28.64
CA ALA A 317 35.09 4.45 -28.39
C ALA A 317 35.17 4.11 -26.89
N PHE A 318 35.96 4.86 -26.11
CA PHE A 318 36.05 4.70 -24.66
C PHE A 318 34.68 4.94 -23.99
N PHE A 319 34.07 6.10 -24.25
CA PHE A 319 32.78 6.49 -23.66
C PHE A 319 31.63 5.59 -24.15
N ILE A 320 31.62 5.22 -25.43
CA ILE A 320 30.61 4.30 -26.00
C ILE A 320 30.74 2.92 -25.36
N SER A 321 31.97 2.40 -25.17
CA SER A 321 32.18 1.10 -24.52
C SER A 321 31.71 1.12 -23.06
N TYR A 322 31.97 2.21 -22.34
CA TYR A 322 31.52 2.40 -20.96
C TYR A 322 30.00 2.44 -20.88
N LEU A 323 29.33 3.28 -21.69
CA LEU A 323 27.87 3.35 -21.69
C LEU A 323 27.22 2.03 -22.13
N SER A 324 27.81 1.33 -23.10
CA SER A 324 27.31 0.02 -23.51
C SER A 324 27.36 -1.01 -22.39
N THR A 325 28.47 -1.07 -21.66
CA THR A 325 28.68 -2.06 -20.59
C THR A 325 27.99 -1.67 -19.29
N ALA A 326 28.22 -0.46 -18.78
CA ALA A 326 27.70 -0.01 -17.50
C ALA A 326 26.20 0.30 -17.55
N LEU A 327 25.74 1.09 -18.53
CA LEU A 327 24.34 1.52 -18.61
C LEU A 327 23.45 0.44 -19.24
N TYR A 328 23.75 0.00 -20.46
CA TYR A 328 22.81 -0.89 -21.17
C TYR A 328 22.85 -2.33 -20.69
N VAL A 329 24.01 -2.85 -20.28
CA VAL A 329 24.11 -4.22 -19.75
C VAL A 329 23.90 -4.25 -18.25
N LEU A 330 24.77 -3.61 -17.45
CA LEU A 330 24.73 -3.78 -15.99
C LEU A 330 23.51 -3.16 -15.32
N MET A 331 23.13 -1.91 -15.64
CA MET A 331 21.96 -1.28 -15.00
C MET A 331 20.64 -2.00 -15.33
N ASN A 332 20.48 -2.47 -16.57
CA ASN A 332 19.30 -3.24 -16.96
C ASN A 332 19.29 -4.65 -16.35
N LEU A 333 20.45 -5.30 -16.24
CA LEU A 333 20.57 -6.58 -15.53
C LEU A 333 20.22 -6.41 -14.05
N MET A 334 20.67 -5.33 -13.43
CA MET A 334 20.32 -5.00 -12.04
C MET A 334 18.80 -4.84 -11.89
N LEU A 335 18.13 -4.10 -12.78
CA LEU A 335 16.66 -3.98 -12.78
C LEU A 335 15.96 -5.35 -12.86
N ALA A 336 16.48 -6.27 -13.68
CA ALA A 336 15.94 -7.62 -13.82
C ALA A 336 16.09 -8.44 -12.53
N VAL A 337 17.27 -8.41 -11.89
CA VAL A 337 17.52 -9.07 -10.60
C VAL A 337 16.61 -8.51 -9.51
N VAL A 338 16.45 -7.18 -9.46
CA VAL A 338 15.52 -6.52 -8.52
C VAL A 338 14.09 -7.01 -8.73
N TYR A 339 13.63 -7.09 -9.98
CA TYR A 339 12.27 -7.52 -10.29
C TYR A 339 12.01 -8.99 -9.93
N GLU A 340 12.93 -9.90 -10.25
CA GLU A 340 12.80 -11.32 -9.93
C GLU A 340 12.79 -11.56 -8.41
N THR A 341 13.74 -10.97 -7.69
CA THR A 341 13.82 -11.06 -6.22
C THR A 341 12.59 -10.47 -5.54
N PHE A 342 12.11 -9.30 -6.00
CA PHE A 342 10.90 -8.68 -5.47
C PHE A 342 9.66 -9.56 -5.66
N THR A 343 9.48 -10.11 -6.86
CA THR A 343 8.32 -10.95 -7.20
C THR A 343 8.32 -12.24 -6.36
N ALA A 344 9.49 -12.87 -6.18
CA ALA A 344 9.64 -14.04 -5.33
C ALA A 344 9.26 -13.74 -3.86
N ILE A 345 9.75 -12.62 -3.31
CA ILE A 345 9.41 -12.20 -1.94
C ILE A 345 7.90 -11.90 -1.80
N GLU A 346 7.26 -11.29 -2.79
CA GLU A 346 5.82 -11.02 -2.75
C GLU A 346 4.99 -12.31 -2.75
N LYS A 347 5.37 -13.29 -3.58
CA LYS A 347 4.74 -14.61 -3.63
C LYS A 347 4.86 -15.35 -2.30
N ASP A 348 6.06 -15.44 -1.73
CA ASP A 348 6.29 -16.11 -0.44
C ASP A 348 5.53 -15.45 0.71
N LYS A 349 5.45 -14.12 0.70
CA LYS A 349 4.67 -13.36 1.68
C LYS A 349 3.17 -13.64 1.56
N PHE A 350 2.65 -13.72 0.34
CA PHE A 350 1.25 -14.07 0.10
C PHE A 350 0.95 -15.49 0.60
N ARG A 351 1.82 -16.45 0.30
CA ARG A 351 1.75 -17.82 0.84
C ARG A 351 1.68 -17.81 2.38
N LYS A 352 2.62 -17.13 3.05
CA LYS A 352 2.67 -17.04 4.52
C LYS A 352 1.40 -16.42 5.11
N LEU A 353 0.88 -15.34 4.51
CA LEU A 353 -0.36 -14.70 4.96
C LEU A 353 -1.58 -15.61 4.83
N LEU A 354 -1.68 -16.37 3.73
CA LEU A 354 -2.77 -17.32 3.51
C LEU A 354 -2.74 -18.44 4.56
N LEU A 355 -1.56 -19.03 4.82
CA LEU A 355 -1.39 -20.09 5.81
C LEU A 355 -1.64 -19.58 7.24
N HIS A 356 -1.22 -18.36 7.56
CA HIS A 356 -1.49 -17.74 8.86
C HIS A 356 -2.99 -17.58 9.13
N LYS A 357 -3.76 -17.11 8.13
CA LYS A 357 -5.22 -17.02 8.22
C LYS A 357 -5.88 -18.38 8.40
N ARG A 358 -5.43 -19.40 7.65
CA ARG A 358 -5.89 -20.78 7.79
C ARG A 358 -5.70 -21.27 9.22
N ARG A 359 -4.53 -21.02 9.81
CA ARG A 359 -4.21 -21.43 11.18
C ARG A 359 -5.12 -20.76 12.21
N ALA A 360 -5.40 -19.46 12.06
CA ALA A 360 -6.40 -18.78 12.90
C ALA A 360 -7.78 -19.45 12.82
N CYS A 361 -8.24 -19.82 11.61
CA CYS A 361 -9.51 -20.53 11.44
C CYS A 361 -9.49 -21.90 12.13
N GLN A 362 -8.40 -22.66 12.05
CA GLN A 362 -8.28 -23.95 12.74
C GLN A 362 -8.36 -23.81 14.26
N LEU A 363 -7.68 -22.80 14.84
CA LEU A 363 -7.72 -22.52 16.28
C LEU A 363 -9.13 -22.09 16.72
N ALA A 364 -9.76 -21.17 16.00
CA ALA A 364 -11.14 -20.77 16.26
C ALA A 364 -12.12 -21.94 16.12
N PHE A 365 -11.95 -22.80 15.10
CA PHE A 365 -12.80 -23.98 14.88
C PHE A 365 -12.76 -24.93 16.08
N ARG A 366 -11.56 -25.20 16.63
CA ARG A 366 -11.41 -26.08 17.81
C ARG A 366 -12.17 -25.59 19.05
N LEU A 367 -12.33 -24.28 19.22
CA LEU A 367 -13.09 -23.68 20.34
C LEU A 367 -14.61 -23.69 20.14
N LEU A 368 -15.08 -23.76 18.89
CA LEU A 368 -16.49 -23.64 18.53
C LEU A 368 -17.21 -24.99 18.40
N VAL A 369 -16.45 -26.07 18.43
CA VAL A 369 -16.91 -27.45 18.26
C VAL A 369 -17.40 -28.03 19.59
N SER A 370 -18.40 -28.91 19.56
CA SER A 370 -18.89 -29.64 20.74
C SER A 370 -18.21 -31.00 20.88
N LYS A 371 -18.19 -31.57 22.11
CA LYS A 371 -17.68 -32.95 22.34
C LYS A 371 -18.44 -34.00 21.54
N GLN A 372 -19.74 -33.79 21.33
CA GLN A 372 -20.60 -34.72 20.62
C GLN A 372 -20.34 -34.73 19.11
N ASN A 373 -20.00 -33.58 18.51
CA ASN A 373 -19.75 -33.44 17.08
C ASN A 373 -18.40 -32.72 16.83
N PRO A 374 -17.26 -33.44 16.90
CA PRO A 374 -15.94 -32.83 16.81
C PRO A 374 -15.61 -32.25 15.42
N SER A 375 -16.37 -32.61 14.39
CA SER A 375 -16.08 -32.30 12.99
C SER A 375 -16.93 -31.19 12.39
N SER A 376 -17.90 -30.64 13.13
CA SER A 376 -18.81 -29.61 12.58
C SER A 376 -19.31 -28.58 13.59
N ILE A 377 -19.57 -27.36 13.10
CA ILE A 377 -20.10 -26.22 13.85
C ILE A 377 -21.60 -26.05 13.54
N ARG A 378 -22.46 -25.91 14.56
CA ARG A 378 -23.89 -25.59 14.36
C ARG A 378 -24.09 -24.08 14.21
N PHE A 379 -25.26 -23.69 13.68
CA PHE A 379 -25.60 -22.27 13.50
C PHE A 379 -25.53 -21.46 14.80
N ARG A 380 -25.96 -22.02 15.94
CA ARG A 380 -25.92 -21.33 17.25
C ARG A 380 -24.51 -20.86 17.62
N GLN A 381 -23.50 -21.73 17.44
CA GLN A 381 -22.12 -21.36 17.73
C GLN A 381 -21.55 -20.36 16.72
N PHE A 382 -21.91 -20.49 15.43
CA PHE A 382 -21.53 -19.52 14.41
C PHE A 382 -22.13 -18.12 14.67
N TYR A 383 -23.39 -18.07 15.10
CA TYR A 383 -24.07 -16.82 15.46
C TYR A 383 -23.41 -16.16 16.70
N GLY A 384 -23.08 -16.96 17.72
CA GLY A 384 -22.35 -16.50 18.90
C GLY A 384 -20.98 -15.90 18.57
N LEU A 385 -20.20 -16.58 17.71
CA LEU A 385 -18.94 -16.07 17.19
C LEU A 385 -19.12 -14.72 16.48
N MET A 386 -20.11 -14.63 15.59
CA MET A 386 -20.28 -13.46 14.73
C MET A 386 -20.66 -12.20 15.52
N ARG A 387 -21.32 -12.37 16.67
CA ARG A 387 -21.63 -11.27 17.61
C ARG A 387 -20.38 -10.55 18.10
N TYR A 388 -19.28 -11.27 18.32
CA TYR A 388 -18.00 -10.70 18.75
C TYR A 388 -17.10 -10.32 17.56
N PHE A 389 -16.97 -11.21 16.57
CA PHE A 389 -16.08 -10.99 15.43
C PHE A 389 -16.55 -9.86 14.50
N SER A 390 -17.86 -9.68 14.32
CA SER A 390 -18.41 -8.59 13.51
C SER A 390 -19.72 -8.03 14.07
N PRO A 391 -19.67 -7.25 15.16
CA PRO A 391 -20.85 -6.81 15.93
C PRO A 391 -21.82 -5.90 15.14
N ARG A 392 -21.36 -5.33 14.01
CA ARG A 392 -22.17 -4.44 13.16
C ARG A 392 -22.96 -5.18 12.08
N THR A 393 -22.80 -6.50 11.96
CA THR A 393 -23.53 -7.29 10.95
C THR A 393 -24.95 -7.56 11.41
N SER A 394 -25.92 -7.48 10.50
CA SER A 394 -27.32 -7.79 10.82
C SER A 394 -27.52 -9.31 10.92
N ALA A 395 -28.49 -9.75 11.73
CA ALA A 395 -28.78 -11.18 11.89
C ALA A 395 -29.07 -11.87 10.55
N ARG A 396 -29.78 -11.20 9.64
CA ARG A 396 -30.01 -11.65 8.26
C ARG A 396 -28.71 -11.93 7.52
N ASP A 397 -27.77 -10.98 7.56
CA ASP A 397 -26.50 -11.13 6.85
C ASP A 397 -25.66 -12.26 7.46
N VAL A 398 -25.75 -12.50 8.78
CA VAL A 398 -25.12 -13.67 9.44
C VAL A 398 -25.69 -14.99 8.94
N VAL A 399 -27.03 -15.08 8.80
CA VAL A 399 -27.67 -16.25 8.19
C VAL A 399 -27.17 -16.44 6.76
N LEU A 400 -27.19 -15.40 5.92
CA LEU A 400 -26.74 -15.51 4.53
C LEU A 400 -25.26 -15.93 4.43
N MET A 401 -24.40 -15.45 5.33
CA MET A 401 -23.00 -15.91 5.42
C MET A 401 -22.90 -17.39 5.78
N PHE A 402 -23.66 -17.87 6.77
CA PHE A 402 -23.66 -19.28 7.15
C PHE A 402 -24.08 -20.18 5.97
N TRP A 403 -25.15 -19.78 5.26
CA TRP A 403 -25.66 -20.51 4.11
C TRP A 403 -24.70 -20.48 2.91
N GLN A 404 -23.97 -19.38 2.72
CA GLN A 404 -22.91 -19.27 1.71
C GLN A 404 -21.73 -20.18 2.00
N LEU A 405 -21.36 -20.35 3.27
CA LEU A 405 -20.28 -21.24 3.68
C LEU A 405 -20.69 -22.72 3.58
N ASN A 406 -21.94 -23.04 3.89
CA ASN A 406 -22.50 -24.40 3.91
C ASN A 406 -22.74 -24.94 2.49
N SER A 407 -21.66 -25.25 1.78
CA SER A 407 -21.68 -25.82 0.43
C SER A 407 -22.19 -27.27 0.42
N SER A 408 -22.07 -27.98 1.55
CA SER A 408 -22.54 -29.35 1.73
C SER A 408 -24.05 -29.47 1.97
N HIS A 409 -24.74 -28.36 2.29
CA HIS A 409 -26.18 -28.30 2.63
C HIS A 409 -26.60 -29.17 3.83
N ASN A 410 -25.66 -29.52 4.72
CA ASN A 410 -25.89 -30.43 5.85
C ASN A 410 -26.39 -29.74 7.15
N GLY A 411 -26.73 -28.45 7.06
CA GLY A 411 -27.11 -27.61 8.22
C GLY A 411 -26.00 -27.36 9.26
N THR A 412 -24.76 -27.79 9.00
CA THR A 412 -23.57 -27.58 9.86
C THR A 412 -22.36 -27.24 9.00
N LEU A 413 -21.34 -26.59 9.59
CA LEU A 413 -20.12 -26.18 8.88
C LEU A 413 -18.94 -27.09 9.23
N THR A 414 -18.31 -27.65 8.21
CA THR A 414 -17.03 -28.37 8.33
C THR A 414 -15.84 -27.42 8.41
N LEU A 415 -14.64 -27.92 8.75
CA LEU A 415 -13.42 -27.10 8.81
C LEU A 415 -13.09 -26.45 7.45
N ASP A 416 -13.19 -27.22 6.36
CA ASP A 416 -12.88 -26.75 5.00
C ASP A 416 -13.84 -25.64 4.54
N GLU A 417 -15.12 -25.73 4.92
CA GLU A 417 -16.11 -24.68 4.70
C GLU A 417 -15.80 -23.46 5.58
N PHE A 418 -15.50 -23.67 6.87
CA PHE A 418 -15.24 -22.59 7.83
C PHE A 418 -13.99 -21.75 7.49
N ILE A 419 -12.97 -22.33 6.86
CA ILE A 419 -11.76 -21.59 6.43
C ILE A 419 -12.10 -20.40 5.53
N ASN A 420 -13.20 -20.46 4.77
CA ASN A 420 -13.64 -19.38 3.88
C ASN A 420 -14.39 -18.25 4.60
N ILE A 421 -14.47 -18.25 5.93
CA ILE A 421 -15.13 -17.21 6.75
C ILE A 421 -14.64 -15.79 6.42
N TYR A 422 -13.35 -15.61 6.12
CA TYR A 422 -12.80 -14.30 5.75
C TYR A 422 -13.34 -13.76 4.42
N ASP A 423 -13.76 -14.64 3.50
CA ASP A 423 -14.39 -14.22 2.26
C ASP A 423 -15.89 -13.97 2.45
N ALA A 424 -16.54 -14.79 3.28
CA ALA A 424 -17.95 -14.65 3.62
C ALA A 424 -18.24 -13.31 4.29
N THR A 425 -17.43 -12.92 5.27
CA THR A 425 -17.58 -11.65 6.01
C THR A 425 -17.35 -10.40 5.15
N ARG A 426 -16.75 -10.56 3.97
CA ARG A 426 -16.57 -9.46 3.00
C ARG A 426 -17.73 -9.30 2.04
N LEU A 427 -18.66 -10.26 1.98
CA LEU A 427 -19.83 -10.17 1.12
C LEU A 427 -20.79 -9.10 1.63
N ARG A 428 -21.32 -8.29 0.72
CA ARG A 428 -22.43 -7.38 1.00
C ARG A 428 -23.69 -7.91 0.36
N TRP A 429 -24.65 -8.28 1.19
CA TRP A 429 -25.90 -8.89 0.75
C TRP A 429 -26.92 -7.86 0.29
N ARG A 430 -27.59 -8.16 -0.82
CA ARG A 430 -28.73 -7.41 -1.34
C ARG A 430 -29.80 -8.39 -1.81
N LEU A 431 -31.07 -8.05 -1.65
CA LEU A 431 -32.17 -8.82 -2.21
C LEU A 431 -32.07 -8.82 -3.74
N LYS A 432 -32.23 -9.98 -4.39
CA LYS A 432 -32.08 -10.14 -5.84
C LYS A 432 -33.21 -9.45 -6.61
N ASP A 433 -34.43 -9.48 -6.06
CA ASP A 433 -35.58 -8.78 -6.60
C ASP A 433 -35.61 -7.35 -6.03
N PRO A 434 -35.42 -6.30 -6.86
CA PRO A 434 -35.51 -4.95 -6.35
C PRO A 434 -36.96 -4.66 -5.93
N ILE A 435 -37.09 -4.05 -4.74
CA ILE A 435 -38.24 -3.23 -4.37
C ILE A 435 -38.50 -2.26 -5.53
N ASP A 436 -39.77 -2.03 -5.86
CA ASP A 436 -40.21 -1.09 -6.87
C ASP A 436 -39.34 0.18 -6.94
N PRO A 437 -39.19 0.82 -8.11
CA PRO A 437 -38.38 2.04 -8.24
C PRO A 437 -38.69 3.02 -7.10
N TRP A 438 -37.69 3.70 -6.53
CA TRP A 438 -37.85 4.52 -5.31
C TRP A 438 -39.04 5.51 -5.35
N PHE A 439 -39.47 5.91 -6.54
CA PHE A 439 -40.57 6.80 -6.82
C PHE A 439 -41.95 6.10 -6.97
N SER A 440 -42.06 4.80 -6.70
CA SER A 440 -43.31 4.03 -6.77
C SER A 440 -44.32 4.48 -5.72
N ALA A 441 -43.83 4.89 -4.54
CA ALA A 441 -44.60 5.49 -3.45
C ALA A 441 -44.72 7.02 -3.54
N ALA A 442 -44.17 7.66 -4.59
CA ALA A 442 -44.18 9.11 -4.74
C ALA A 442 -45.50 9.63 -5.32
N TRP A 443 -45.77 10.93 -5.11
CA TRP A 443 -46.95 11.61 -5.61
C TRP A 443 -47.12 11.40 -7.13
N PRO A 444 -48.32 11.11 -7.66
CA PRO A 444 -48.53 10.74 -9.06
C PRO A 444 -47.85 11.61 -10.14
N PRO A 445 -47.81 12.96 -10.04
CA PRO A 445 -47.10 13.77 -11.03
C PRO A 445 -45.57 13.58 -10.94
N LEU A 446 -45.02 13.49 -9.73
CA LEU A 446 -43.60 13.21 -9.51
C LEU A 446 -43.22 11.81 -10.01
N ARG A 447 -44.11 10.82 -9.82
CA ARG A 447 -43.94 9.47 -10.37
C ARG A 447 -43.87 9.47 -11.90
N SER A 448 -44.74 10.24 -12.57
CA SER A 448 -44.69 10.40 -14.03
C SER A 448 -43.38 11.04 -14.50
N MET A 449 -42.92 12.10 -13.82
CA MET A 449 -41.62 12.71 -14.10
C MET A 449 -40.45 11.75 -13.91
N CYS A 450 -40.46 10.93 -12.86
CA CYS A 450 -39.40 9.96 -12.60
C CYS A 450 -39.41 8.81 -13.63
N HIS A 451 -40.58 8.35 -14.07
CA HIS A 451 -40.69 7.38 -15.17
C HIS A 451 -40.13 7.96 -16.48
N ALA A 452 -40.45 9.22 -16.80
CA ALA A 452 -39.91 9.91 -17.96
C ALA A 452 -38.38 10.08 -17.86
N ALA A 453 -37.87 10.51 -16.71
CA ALA A 453 -36.43 10.63 -16.47
C ALA A 453 -35.71 9.29 -16.60
N ARG A 454 -36.27 8.20 -16.05
CA ARG A 454 -35.74 6.85 -16.21
C ARG A 454 -35.76 6.39 -17.67
N ALA A 455 -36.84 6.66 -18.41
CA ALA A 455 -36.92 6.34 -19.83
C ALA A 455 -35.84 7.08 -20.65
N ILE A 456 -35.59 8.36 -20.34
CA ILE A 456 -34.54 9.16 -20.98
C ILE A 456 -33.14 8.60 -20.65
N VAL A 457 -32.84 8.35 -19.37
CA VAL A 457 -31.50 7.89 -18.93
C VAL A 457 -31.18 6.48 -19.43
N THR A 458 -32.18 5.60 -19.54
CA THR A 458 -32.00 4.22 -20.03
C THR A 458 -31.97 4.14 -21.56
N TRP A 459 -32.20 5.24 -22.26
CA TRP A 459 -32.15 5.27 -23.71
C TRP A 459 -30.72 5.05 -24.23
N ARG A 460 -30.57 4.17 -25.23
CA ARG A 460 -29.26 3.76 -25.77
C ARG A 460 -28.40 4.92 -26.28
N TYR A 461 -29.02 6.00 -26.75
CA TYR A 461 -28.33 7.17 -27.29
C TYR A 461 -28.03 8.27 -26.26
N PHE A 462 -28.57 8.17 -25.04
CA PHE A 462 -28.35 9.18 -24.01
C PHE A 462 -26.86 9.35 -23.67
N GLU A 463 -26.15 8.23 -23.48
CA GLU A 463 -24.69 8.26 -23.25
C GLU A 463 -23.92 8.85 -24.45
N HIS A 464 -24.36 8.57 -25.68
CA HIS A 464 -23.75 9.18 -26.88
C HIS A 464 -23.95 10.69 -26.93
N LEU A 465 -25.12 11.19 -26.52
CA LEU A 465 -25.39 12.62 -26.42
C LEU A 465 -24.46 13.28 -25.38
N VAL A 466 -24.32 12.67 -24.19
CA VAL A 466 -23.40 13.16 -23.15
C VAL A 466 -21.97 13.23 -23.67
N TYR A 467 -21.52 12.22 -24.42
CA TYR A 467 -20.21 12.23 -25.05
C TYR A 467 -20.01 13.38 -26.05
N VAL A 468 -21.01 13.69 -26.87
CA VAL A 468 -20.98 14.84 -27.78
C VAL A 468 -20.87 16.15 -27.00
N ILE A 469 -21.60 16.31 -25.89
CA ILE A 469 -21.49 17.49 -25.02
C ILE A 469 -20.07 17.61 -24.43
N ILE A 470 -19.47 16.51 -23.99
CA ILE A 470 -18.10 16.51 -23.45
C ILE A 470 -17.09 16.92 -24.53
N ILE A 471 -17.20 16.38 -25.74
CA ILE A 471 -16.33 16.75 -26.86
C ILE A 471 -16.51 18.22 -27.23
N GLY A 472 -17.75 18.71 -27.31
CA GLY A 472 -18.06 20.11 -27.56
C GLY A 472 -17.46 21.03 -26.49
N ASN A 473 -17.54 20.65 -25.21
CA ASN A 473 -16.89 21.38 -24.13
C ASN A 473 -15.37 21.42 -24.28
N GLY A 474 -14.75 20.31 -24.72
CA GLY A 474 -13.33 20.25 -24.98
C GLY A 474 -12.88 21.15 -26.13
N ILE A 475 -13.63 21.16 -27.23
CA ILE A 475 -13.36 22.04 -28.37
C ILE A 475 -13.52 23.51 -27.95
N ALA A 476 -14.60 23.86 -27.25
CA ALA A 476 -14.81 25.22 -26.73
C ALA A 476 -13.66 25.67 -25.81
N MET A 477 -13.20 24.79 -24.92
CA MET A 477 -12.04 25.06 -24.07
C MET A 477 -10.74 25.26 -24.89
N MET A 478 -10.51 24.46 -25.92
CA MET A 478 -9.35 24.64 -26.81
C MET A 478 -9.39 25.98 -27.56
N VAL A 479 -10.54 26.32 -28.17
CA VAL A 479 -10.73 27.59 -28.88
C VAL A 479 -10.44 28.78 -27.95
N ARG A 480 -10.87 28.71 -26.69
CA ARG A 480 -10.61 29.75 -25.68
C ARG A 480 -9.14 29.91 -25.32
N ILE A 481 -8.39 28.81 -25.25
CA ILE A 481 -6.94 28.88 -25.01
C ILE A 481 -6.24 29.66 -26.14
N PHE A 482 -6.75 29.57 -27.37
CA PHE A 482 -6.22 30.35 -28.50
C PHE A 482 -6.61 31.83 -28.47
N ILE A 483 -7.62 32.23 -27.69
CA ILE A 483 -8.10 33.63 -27.55
C ILE A 483 -7.63 34.21 -26.19
N ALA A 484 -6.49 33.76 -25.67
CA ALA A 484 -6.01 34.21 -24.37
C ALA A 484 -5.61 35.71 -24.40
N GLU A 485 -6.13 36.48 -23.43
CA GLU A 485 -5.81 37.90 -23.21
C GLU A 485 -4.48 38.07 -22.45
N ASP A 486 -3.90 39.29 -22.52
CA ASP A 486 -2.56 39.61 -22.00
C ASP A 486 -2.39 39.46 -20.48
N THR A 487 -3.48 39.39 -19.69
CA THR A 487 -3.40 39.18 -18.23
C THR A 487 -4.12 37.92 -17.77
N LEU A 488 -3.47 37.16 -16.87
CA LEU A 488 -3.98 35.90 -16.33
C LEU A 488 -5.34 36.07 -15.62
N GLU A 489 -5.54 37.19 -14.92
CA GLU A 489 -6.79 37.48 -14.22
C GLU A 489 -7.94 37.81 -15.18
N ALA A 490 -7.67 38.60 -16.23
CA ALA A 490 -8.68 38.91 -17.24
C ALA A 490 -9.05 37.64 -18.03
N SER A 491 -8.06 36.85 -18.43
CA SER A 491 -8.27 35.54 -19.05
C SER A 491 -9.07 34.58 -18.15
N ALA A 492 -8.76 34.51 -16.85
CA ALA A 492 -9.47 33.69 -15.87
C ALA A 492 -10.95 34.10 -15.70
N ARG A 493 -11.22 35.41 -15.65
CA ARG A 493 -12.57 35.99 -15.52
C ARG A 493 -13.37 35.88 -16.82
N GLY A 494 -12.79 36.22 -17.96
CA GLY A 494 -13.38 36.04 -19.30
C GLY A 494 -13.70 34.57 -19.59
N PHE A 495 -12.87 33.65 -19.10
CA PHE A 495 -13.14 32.22 -19.16
C PHE A 495 -14.32 31.80 -18.27
N SER A 496 -14.54 32.46 -17.13
CA SER A 496 -15.59 32.10 -16.15
C SER A 496 -16.95 32.69 -16.47
N ALA A 497 -16.98 33.94 -16.96
CA ALA A 497 -18.20 34.70 -17.22
C ALA A 497 -18.79 34.42 -18.62
N SER A 498 -18.18 33.53 -19.39
CA SER A 498 -18.63 33.23 -20.73
C SER A 498 -19.90 32.38 -20.78
N TRP A 499 -20.72 32.65 -21.79
CA TRP A 499 -21.99 31.97 -22.03
C TRP A 499 -21.85 30.46 -22.19
N ASP A 500 -20.82 29.97 -22.88
CA ASP A 500 -20.59 28.54 -23.13
C ASP A 500 -20.10 27.81 -21.88
N ALA A 501 -19.27 28.44 -21.03
CA ALA A 501 -18.90 27.84 -19.74
C ALA A 501 -20.12 27.64 -18.82
N CYS A 502 -21.04 28.61 -18.82
CA CYS A 502 -22.33 28.49 -18.12
C CYS A 502 -23.22 27.40 -18.75
N LEU A 503 -23.31 27.37 -20.08
CA LEU A 503 -24.07 26.38 -20.83
C LEU A 503 -23.58 24.94 -20.58
N PHE A 504 -22.28 24.67 -20.67
CA PHE A 504 -21.77 23.33 -20.42
C PHE A 504 -21.91 22.94 -18.94
N LEU A 505 -21.73 23.88 -18.01
CA LEU A 505 -21.95 23.61 -16.59
C LEU A 505 -23.40 23.25 -16.29
N SER A 506 -24.36 23.98 -16.87
CA SER A 506 -25.79 23.70 -16.70
C SER A 506 -26.18 22.36 -17.35
N LEU A 507 -25.69 22.05 -18.55
CA LEU A 507 -25.91 20.76 -19.21
C LEU A 507 -25.40 19.58 -18.37
N PHE A 508 -24.21 19.69 -17.78
CA PHE A 508 -23.68 18.65 -16.89
C PHE A 508 -24.43 18.57 -15.55
N GLY A 509 -24.92 19.70 -15.03
CA GLY A 509 -25.79 19.71 -13.85
C GLY A 509 -27.10 19.00 -14.11
N ILE A 510 -27.75 19.30 -15.24
CA ILE A 510 -29.00 18.66 -15.68
C ILE A 510 -28.79 17.16 -15.91
N GLU A 511 -27.71 16.76 -16.58
CA GLU A 511 -27.34 15.36 -16.77
C GLU A 511 -27.23 14.61 -15.43
N ALA A 512 -26.51 15.17 -14.46
CA ALA A 512 -26.37 14.58 -13.13
C ALA A 512 -27.72 14.45 -12.41
N ILE A 513 -28.55 15.50 -12.43
CA ILE A 513 -29.88 15.50 -11.81
C ILE A 513 -30.78 14.44 -12.45
N LEU A 514 -30.83 14.36 -13.79
CA LEU A 514 -31.61 13.36 -14.52
C LEU A 514 -31.18 11.93 -14.15
N LYS A 515 -29.86 11.67 -14.09
CA LYS A 515 -29.34 10.36 -13.70
C LYS A 515 -29.68 10.00 -12.24
N ILE A 516 -29.59 10.96 -11.31
CA ILE A 516 -29.95 10.75 -9.89
C ILE A 516 -31.44 10.43 -9.75
N ILE A 517 -32.31 11.16 -10.43
CA ILE A 517 -33.77 10.93 -10.38
C ILE A 517 -34.13 9.59 -11.05
N GLY A 518 -33.59 9.32 -12.24
CA GLY A 518 -33.95 8.16 -13.06
C GLY A 518 -33.41 6.82 -12.54
N LEU A 519 -32.18 6.80 -12.00
CA LEU A 519 -31.55 5.60 -11.45
C LEU A 519 -31.79 5.45 -9.94
N GLY A 520 -31.99 6.56 -9.23
CA GLY A 520 -31.97 6.61 -7.76
C GLY A 520 -30.55 6.80 -7.22
N TRP A 521 -30.46 7.34 -6.00
CA TRP A 521 -29.18 7.67 -5.35
C TRP A 521 -28.26 6.46 -5.19
N THR A 522 -28.81 5.31 -4.79
CA THR A 522 -28.07 4.07 -4.51
C THR A 522 -27.36 3.53 -5.75
N ASP A 523 -28.05 3.46 -6.88
CA ASP A 523 -27.49 2.98 -8.14
C ASP A 523 -26.59 4.03 -8.79
N TYR A 524 -26.89 5.32 -8.63
CA TYR A 524 -26.04 6.41 -9.09
C TYR A 524 -24.65 6.37 -8.46
N VAL A 525 -24.58 6.32 -7.13
CA VAL A 525 -23.33 6.29 -6.34
C VAL A 525 -22.61 4.94 -6.49
N SER A 526 -23.29 3.88 -6.93
CA SER A 526 -22.62 2.60 -7.21
C SER A 526 -21.60 2.68 -8.36
N SER A 527 -21.75 3.65 -9.26
CA SER A 527 -20.85 3.88 -10.39
C SER A 527 -19.80 4.94 -10.06
N GLY A 528 -18.54 4.54 -9.97
CA GLY A 528 -17.42 5.47 -9.73
C GLY A 528 -17.29 6.56 -10.79
N TRP A 529 -17.74 6.31 -12.02
CA TRP A 529 -17.73 7.31 -13.09
C TRP A 529 -18.80 8.38 -12.92
N ASN A 530 -19.95 8.03 -12.35
CA ASN A 530 -21.00 8.99 -12.02
C ASN A 530 -20.57 9.88 -10.85
N ILE A 531 -19.97 9.28 -9.80
CA ILE A 531 -19.34 10.04 -8.69
C ILE A 531 -18.29 11.01 -9.23
N PHE A 532 -17.44 10.55 -10.16
CA PHE A 532 -16.44 11.41 -10.80
C PHE A 532 -17.09 12.59 -11.53
N ASP A 533 -18.17 12.37 -12.29
CA ASP A 533 -18.86 13.47 -12.99
C ASP A 533 -19.42 14.51 -12.01
N VAL A 534 -20.14 14.06 -10.98
CA VAL A 534 -20.69 14.95 -9.95
C VAL A 534 -19.60 15.65 -9.15
N SER A 535 -18.48 15.00 -8.83
CA SER A 535 -17.37 15.65 -8.14
C SER A 535 -16.78 16.79 -8.98
N VAL A 536 -16.68 16.59 -10.30
CA VAL A 536 -16.13 17.57 -11.23
C VAL A 536 -17.12 18.71 -11.48
N THR A 537 -18.43 18.44 -11.56
CA THR A 537 -19.46 19.51 -11.63
C THR A 537 -19.52 20.30 -10.32
N TYR A 538 -19.38 19.63 -9.17
CA TYR A 538 -19.38 20.28 -7.88
C TYR A 538 -18.14 21.17 -7.68
N ALA A 539 -16.95 20.67 -7.99
CA ALA A 539 -15.72 21.46 -7.96
C ALA A 539 -15.78 22.66 -8.92
N ALA A 540 -16.45 22.50 -10.06
CA ALA A 540 -16.71 23.57 -11.01
C ALA A 540 -17.61 24.68 -10.46
N ILE A 541 -18.69 24.31 -9.74
CA ILE A 541 -19.60 25.25 -9.09
C ILE A 541 -18.86 25.99 -7.97
N ILE A 542 -18.15 25.26 -7.10
CA ILE A 542 -17.32 25.87 -6.04
C ILE A 542 -16.34 26.86 -6.65
N GLY A 543 -15.64 26.46 -7.73
CA GLY A 543 -14.69 27.34 -8.38
C GLY A 543 -15.29 28.61 -8.97
N ALA A 544 -16.51 28.53 -9.50
CA ALA A 544 -17.24 29.71 -9.95
C ALA A 544 -17.61 30.63 -8.77
N VAL A 545 -18.13 30.06 -7.66
CA VAL A 545 -18.49 30.82 -6.46
C VAL A 545 -17.27 31.48 -5.81
N VAL A 546 -16.14 30.76 -5.71
CA VAL A 546 -14.90 31.30 -5.14
C VAL A 546 -14.39 32.50 -5.94
N LEU A 547 -14.47 32.46 -7.27
CA LEU A 547 -14.05 33.59 -8.11
C LEU A 547 -15.00 34.79 -8.03
N LEU A 548 -16.30 34.56 -7.75
CA LEU A 548 -17.24 35.64 -7.46
C LEU A 548 -16.91 36.34 -6.13
N ILE A 549 -16.47 35.59 -5.11
CA ILE A 549 -16.16 36.13 -3.77
C ILE A 549 -14.74 36.73 -3.72
N LYS A 550 -13.74 36.02 -4.26
CA LYS A 550 -12.32 36.42 -4.26
C LYS A 550 -11.71 36.29 -5.66
N PRO A 551 -11.76 37.35 -6.47
CA PRO A 551 -11.36 37.27 -7.88
C PRO A 551 -9.84 37.15 -8.09
N THR A 552 -9.03 37.39 -7.06
CA THR A 552 -7.56 37.21 -7.06
C THR A 552 -7.15 35.75 -6.94
N PHE A 553 -8.06 34.84 -6.55
CA PHE A 553 -7.75 33.42 -6.38
C PHE A 553 -7.90 32.63 -7.69
N THR A 554 -7.13 33.04 -8.71
CA THR A 554 -7.17 32.46 -10.07
C THR A 554 -6.70 31.01 -10.14
N ALA A 555 -6.02 30.50 -9.10
CA ALA A 555 -5.58 29.11 -9.02
C ALA A 555 -6.72 28.08 -9.20
N VAL A 556 -7.97 28.41 -8.84
CA VAL A 556 -9.11 27.49 -9.01
C VAL A 556 -9.47 27.26 -10.49
N VAL A 557 -9.08 28.18 -11.37
CA VAL A 557 -9.22 28.05 -12.82
C VAL A 557 -8.39 26.88 -13.37
N VAL A 558 -7.27 26.55 -12.72
CA VAL A 558 -6.36 25.48 -13.13
C VAL A 558 -7.01 24.09 -13.03
N PHE A 559 -8.04 23.91 -12.19
CA PHE A 559 -8.76 22.65 -12.08
C PHE A 559 -9.80 22.43 -13.20
N ARG A 560 -10.10 23.44 -14.03
CA ARG A 560 -11.14 23.35 -15.08
C ARG A 560 -10.84 22.33 -16.18
N PRO A 561 -9.59 22.18 -16.68
CA PRO A 561 -9.25 21.13 -17.64
C PRO A 561 -9.48 19.70 -17.12
N LEU A 562 -9.63 19.50 -15.80
CA LEU A 562 -10.00 18.17 -15.26
C LEU A 562 -11.35 17.67 -15.79
N ARG A 563 -12.23 18.56 -16.28
CA ARG A 563 -13.47 18.17 -16.97
C ARG A 563 -13.20 17.36 -18.25
N LEU A 564 -12.07 17.60 -18.92
CA LEU A 564 -11.67 16.84 -20.11
C LEU A 564 -11.31 15.39 -19.79
N LEU A 565 -10.99 15.06 -18.54
CA LEU A 565 -10.77 13.67 -18.12
C LEU A 565 -12.03 12.80 -18.34
N ARG A 566 -13.22 13.40 -18.47
CA ARG A 566 -14.45 12.68 -18.84
C ARG A 566 -14.35 12.05 -20.24
N LEU A 567 -13.54 12.59 -21.15
CA LEU A 567 -13.27 11.99 -22.47
C LEU A 567 -12.65 10.60 -22.35
N PHE A 568 -11.91 10.32 -21.26
CA PHE A 568 -11.33 8.99 -21.05
C PHE A 568 -12.37 7.88 -20.84
N LYS A 569 -13.65 8.23 -20.63
CA LYS A 569 -14.76 7.26 -20.57
C LYS A 569 -15.09 6.65 -21.93
N LEU A 570 -14.83 7.38 -23.01
CA LEU A 570 -15.19 7.01 -24.39
C LEU A 570 -14.55 5.69 -24.81
N LYS A 571 -13.25 5.55 -24.55
CA LYS A 571 -12.49 4.38 -24.99
C LYS A 571 -12.42 3.36 -23.87
N LYS A 572 -12.91 2.14 -24.13
CA LYS A 572 -12.83 1.00 -23.20
C LYS A 572 -11.43 0.84 -22.60
N ARG A 573 -10.38 0.93 -23.44
CA ARG A 573 -8.97 0.81 -22.99
C ARG A 573 -8.60 1.85 -21.92
N TYR A 574 -9.00 3.11 -22.07
CA TYR A 574 -8.69 4.15 -21.08
C TYR A 574 -9.47 3.94 -19.79
N ARG A 575 -10.75 3.60 -19.89
CA ARG A 575 -11.55 3.23 -18.72
C ARG A 575 -10.92 2.10 -17.92
N ASP A 576 -10.31 1.14 -18.61
CA ASP A 576 -9.64 0.01 -17.98
C ASP A 576 -8.37 0.45 -17.24
N ILE A 577 -7.54 1.31 -17.86
CA ILE A 577 -6.34 1.89 -17.26
C ILE A 577 -6.67 2.78 -16.04
N PHE A 578 -7.65 3.69 -16.15
CA PHE A 578 -8.07 4.49 -14.99
C PHE A 578 -8.64 3.61 -13.89
N GLY A 579 -9.42 2.60 -14.27
CA GLY A 579 -9.88 1.57 -13.34
C GLY A 579 -8.71 0.88 -12.64
N THR A 580 -7.63 0.53 -13.35
CA THR A 580 -6.42 -0.10 -12.79
C THR A 580 -5.77 0.81 -11.78
N VAL A 581 -5.54 2.08 -12.12
CA VAL A 581 -4.95 3.09 -11.22
C VAL A 581 -5.77 3.25 -9.93
N VAL A 582 -7.10 3.36 -10.01
CA VAL A 582 -7.94 3.53 -8.81
C VAL A 582 -7.86 2.32 -7.88
N LEU A 583 -7.85 1.10 -8.42
CA LEU A 583 -7.71 -0.12 -7.59
C LEU A 583 -6.32 -0.23 -6.98
N LEU A 584 -5.29 0.16 -7.72
CA LEU A 584 -3.89 0.13 -7.26
C LEU A 584 -3.53 1.34 -6.39
N SER A 585 -4.42 2.32 -6.26
CA SER A 585 -4.18 3.54 -5.49
C SER A 585 -3.73 3.30 -4.04
N PRO A 586 -4.22 2.30 -3.28
CA PRO A 586 -3.73 2.06 -1.91
C PRO A 586 -2.27 1.56 -1.91
N LEU A 587 -1.89 0.79 -2.94
CA LEU A 587 -0.50 0.38 -3.15
C LEU A 587 0.36 1.58 -3.53
N MET A 588 -0.08 2.39 -4.50
CA MET A 588 0.64 3.61 -4.94
C MET A 588 0.84 4.59 -3.78
N LEU A 589 -0.19 4.78 -2.94
CA LEU A 589 -0.10 5.64 -1.77
C LEU A 589 0.94 5.11 -0.79
N SER A 590 0.95 3.80 -0.54
CA SER A 590 1.94 3.17 0.34
C SER A 590 3.36 3.36 -0.20
N THR A 591 3.58 3.20 -1.50
CA THR A 591 4.89 3.42 -2.13
C THR A 591 5.31 4.89 -2.10
N SER A 592 4.37 5.83 -2.32
CA SER A 592 4.64 7.27 -2.23
C SER A 592 5.02 7.68 -0.80
N ILE A 593 4.37 7.13 0.22
CA ILE A 593 4.75 7.39 1.61
C ILE A 593 6.16 6.87 1.90
N VAL A 594 6.57 5.72 1.35
CA VAL A 594 7.96 5.25 1.49
C VAL A 594 8.96 6.23 0.88
N MET A 595 8.66 6.80 -0.29
CA MET A 595 9.49 7.86 -0.89
C MET A 595 9.56 9.10 0.00
N ILE A 596 8.44 9.53 0.57
CA ILE A 596 8.40 10.68 1.49
C ILE A 596 9.22 10.41 2.77
N VAL A 597 9.14 9.20 3.34
CA VAL A 597 9.93 8.79 4.51
C VAL A 597 11.43 8.84 4.19
N MET A 598 11.82 8.36 3.00
CA MET A 598 13.20 8.46 2.52
C MET A 598 13.64 9.91 2.34
N TYR A 599 12.83 10.76 1.71
CA TYR A 599 13.14 12.18 1.56
C TYR A 599 13.27 12.87 2.90
N TYR A 600 12.38 12.58 3.85
CA TYR A 600 12.48 13.14 5.20
C TYR A 600 13.82 12.79 5.86
N PHE A 601 14.24 11.52 5.78
CA PHE A 601 15.52 11.07 6.35
C PHE A 601 16.71 11.86 5.77
N PHE A 602 16.80 11.94 4.44
CA PHE A 602 17.88 12.68 3.78
C PHE A 602 17.74 14.20 3.91
N ALA A 603 16.52 14.71 4.04
CA ALA A 603 16.26 16.14 4.19
C ALA A 603 16.76 16.65 5.54
N ILE A 604 16.47 15.93 6.63
CA ILE A 604 17.00 16.29 7.95
C ILE A 604 18.53 16.28 7.92
N ILE A 605 19.15 15.22 7.38
CA ILE A 605 20.61 15.14 7.30
C ILE A 605 21.16 16.28 6.44
N GLY A 606 20.56 16.57 5.29
CA GLY A 606 20.98 17.63 4.39
C GLY A 606 20.84 19.02 5.01
N MET A 607 19.75 19.31 5.73
CA MET A 607 19.57 20.58 6.45
C MET A 607 20.61 20.77 7.54
N GLU A 608 20.88 19.74 8.35
CA GLU A 608 21.88 19.82 9.41
C GLU A 608 23.31 19.98 8.85
N LEU A 609 23.60 19.43 7.67
CA LEU A 609 24.92 19.55 7.03
C LEU A 609 25.10 20.84 6.21
N PHE A 610 24.05 21.32 5.55
CA PHE A 610 24.17 22.30 4.46
C PHE A 610 23.36 23.59 4.64
N SER A 611 22.52 23.71 5.67
CA SER A 611 21.62 24.88 5.83
C SER A 611 22.35 26.23 5.99
N GLN A 612 23.59 26.23 6.45
CA GLN A 612 24.35 27.45 6.72
C GLN A 612 25.02 28.06 5.48
N TYR A 613 25.07 27.33 4.37
CA TYR A 613 25.77 27.76 3.16
C TYR A 613 24.80 28.48 2.20
N ASP A 614 25.14 29.72 1.85
CA ASP A 614 24.45 30.46 0.79
C ASP A 614 25.07 30.14 -0.58
N LEU A 615 24.20 29.92 -1.56
CA LEU A 615 24.56 29.55 -2.93
C LEU A 615 24.53 30.77 -3.89
N ARG A 616 24.17 31.97 -3.43
CA ARG A 616 24.15 33.18 -4.27
C ARG A 616 25.58 33.63 -4.61
N ASN A 617 25.88 33.79 -5.90
CA ASN A 617 27.21 34.21 -6.39
C ASN A 617 28.37 33.38 -5.82
N CYS A 618 28.13 32.10 -5.57
CA CYS A 618 29.12 31.18 -5.06
C CYS A 618 29.93 30.51 -6.20
N CYS A 619 30.83 29.58 -5.83
CA CYS A 619 31.52 28.70 -6.78
C CYS A 619 32.40 29.42 -7.83
N VAL A 620 33.02 30.55 -7.46
CA VAL A 620 33.94 31.30 -8.32
C VAL A 620 35.12 30.42 -8.76
N ASN A 621 35.49 30.48 -10.04
CA ASN A 621 36.56 29.67 -10.67
C ASN A 621 36.27 28.16 -10.76
N SER A 622 35.01 27.75 -10.61
CA SER A 622 34.58 26.37 -10.82
C SER A 622 33.92 26.18 -12.18
N THR A 623 33.70 24.92 -12.58
CA THR A 623 32.95 24.59 -13.81
C THR A 623 31.46 24.91 -13.72
N VAL A 624 30.94 25.22 -12.52
CA VAL A 624 29.51 25.46 -12.27
C VAL A 624 29.19 26.92 -11.94
N GLU A 625 30.17 27.83 -12.02
CA GLU A 625 30.00 29.25 -11.66
C GLU A 625 28.79 29.89 -12.39
N ASP A 626 28.63 29.64 -13.69
CA ASP A 626 27.59 30.25 -14.51
C ASP A 626 26.15 29.92 -14.06
N PHE A 627 25.95 28.82 -13.33
CA PHE A 627 24.64 28.39 -12.81
C PHE A 627 24.24 29.11 -11.50
N TYR A 628 25.21 29.73 -10.81
CA TYR A 628 25.03 30.35 -9.50
C TYR A 628 25.21 31.88 -9.52
N ARG A 629 25.44 32.48 -10.69
CA ARG A 629 25.49 33.94 -10.88
C ARG A 629 24.13 34.58 -10.63
N TYR A 630 24.08 35.43 -9.62
CA TYR A 630 22.91 36.18 -9.17
C TYR A 630 23.11 37.69 -9.36
N SER A 631 22.16 38.34 -10.04
CA SER A 631 22.11 39.78 -10.26
C SER A 631 20.71 40.32 -10.00
N GLU A 632 20.59 41.37 -9.18
CA GLU A 632 19.31 41.99 -8.80
C GLU A 632 18.55 42.60 -10.00
N ASN A 633 19.27 43.04 -11.04
CA ASN A 633 18.69 43.67 -12.24
C ASN A 633 18.29 42.67 -13.35
N GLY A 634 18.37 41.36 -13.07
CA GLY A 634 18.02 40.29 -13.99
C GLY A 634 19.07 39.20 -13.96
N THR A 635 18.69 38.00 -13.52
CA THR A 635 19.55 36.82 -13.52
C THR A 635 19.82 36.37 -14.95
N THR A 636 21.00 35.77 -15.20
CA THR A 636 21.24 35.04 -16.45
C THR A 636 20.19 33.92 -16.59
N ALA A 637 19.91 33.47 -17.82
CA ALA A 637 18.93 32.40 -18.07
C ALA A 637 19.22 31.09 -17.29
N LEU A 638 20.45 30.89 -16.84
CA LEU A 638 20.93 29.70 -16.12
C LEU A 638 21.10 29.90 -14.60
N GLY A 639 21.03 31.14 -14.10
CA GLY A 639 21.45 31.54 -12.75
C GLY A 639 20.48 31.25 -11.60
N TYR A 640 19.56 30.29 -11.73
CA TYR A 640 18.50 30.03 -10.73
C TYR A 640 18.83 28.90 -9.74
N TYR A 641 19.96 28.20 -9.90
CA TYR A 641 20.31 27.04 -9.07
C TYR A 641 20.56 27.37 -7.60
N TYR A 642 20.76 28.65 -7.24
CA TYR A 642 20.88 29.07 -5.84
C TYR A 642 19.59 28.83 -5.04
N LEU A 643 18.44 28.69 -5.70
CA LEU A 643 17.16 28.34 -5.06
C LEU A 643 17.16 26.91 -4.51
N ASN A 644 18.00 26.04 -5.10
CA ASN A 644 18.14 24.65 -4.70
C ASN A 644 19.05 24.52 -3.48
N SER A 645 18.54 24.99 -2.34
CA SER A 645 19.23 25.01 -1.05
C SER A 645 18.66 23.98 -0.06
N PHE A 646 19.40 23.73 1.02
CA PHE A 646 19.00 22.91 2.17
C PHE A 646 18.57 23.79 3.35
N SER A 647 17.93 24.93 3.05
CA SER A 647 17.52 25.93 4.04
C SER A 647 16.41 25.40 4.94
N ASN A 648 15.35 24.85 4.36
CA ASN A 648 14.13 24.45 5.09
C ASN A 648 13.66 23.08 4.62
N LEU A 649 12.79 22.41 5.39
CA LEU A 649 12.33 21.06 5.05
C LEU A 649 11.61 20.99 3.69
N LEU A 650 10.84 22.02 3.34
CA LEU A 650 10.10 22.08 2.08
C LEU A 650 11.02 22.34 0.89
N THR A 651 11.93 23.31 0.99
CA THR A 651 12.91 23.60 -0.07
C THR A 651 13.82 22.40 -0.28
N THR A 652 14.31 21.80 0.82
CA THR A 652 15.07 20.55 0.79
C THR A 652 14.28 19.40 0.17
N GLY A 653 12.98 19.28 0.47
CA GLY A 653 12.13 18.26 -0.15
C GLY A 653 12.05 18.39 -1.67
N VAL A 654 11.99 19.63 -2.18
CA VAL A 654 12.00 19.91 -3.62
C VAL A 654 13.38 19.61 -4.21
N THR A 655 14.48 20.02 -3.56
CA THR A 655 15.83 19.73 -4.08
C THR A 655 16.10 18.23 -4.14
N LEU A 656 15.72 17.46 -3.11
CA LEU A 656 15.82 15.99 -3.16
C LEU A 656 14.95 15.40 -4.26
N PHE A 657 13.75 15.93 -4.51
CA PHE A 657 12.92 15.51 -5.63
C PHE A 657 13.61 15.78 -6.98
N GLU A 658 14.19 16.96 -7.18
CA GLU A 658 14.95 17.26 -8.40
C GLU A 658 16.13 16.31 -8.59
N LEU A 659 16.85 15.99 -7.51
CA LEU A 659 17.93 15.00 -7.53
C LEU A 659 17.43 13.59 -7.89
N THR A 660 16.20 13.21 -7.53
CA THR A 660 15.62 11.90 -7.92
C THR A 660 15.26 11.78 -9.39
N VAL A 661 15.06 12.90 -10.08
CA VAL A 661 14.85 12.91 -11.54
C VAL A 661 16.17 12.65 -12.28
N VAL A 662 17.32 12.73 -11.59
CA VAL A 662 18.67 12.39 -12.07
C VAL A 662 19.24 13.36 -13.12
N ASN A 663 18.47 14.35 -13.58
CA ASN A 663 18.98 15.35 -14.52
C ASN A 663 19.74 16.47 -13.79
N ASN A 664 20.87 16.94 -14.34
CA ASN A 664 21.67 18.06 -13.82
C ASN A 664 22.09 17.98 -12.34
N TRP A 665 21.95 16.82 -11.70
CA TRP A 665 22.19 16.64 -10.26
C TRP A 665 23.64 16.94 -9.83
N PHE A 666 24.59 16.73 -10.75
CA PHE A 666 26.01 16.99 -10.50
C PHE A 666 26.31 18.47 -10.32
N ILE A 667 25.48 19.38 -10.86
CA ILE A 667 25.64 20.83 -10.69
C ILE A 667 25.47 21.20 -9.22
N THR A 668 24.39 20.72 -8.60
CA THR A 668 24.12 20.92 -7.17
C THR A 668 25.18 20.22 -6.31
N MET A 669 25.55 18.99 -6.66
CA MET A 669 26.61 18.28 -5.93
C MET A 669 27.94 19.05 -5.94
N GLU A 670 28.37 19.54 -7.10
CA GLU A 670 29.65 20.23 -7.23
C GLU A 670 29.63 21.58 -6.51
N ALA A 671 28.49 22.28 -6.52
CA ALA A 671 28.35 23.52 -5.76
C ALA A 671 28.59 23.31 -4.25
N PHE A 672 27.97 22.29 -3.66
CA PHE A 672 28.21 21.93 -2.27
C PHE A 672 29.59 21.32 -2.02
N ALA A 673 30.24 20.74 -3.03
CA ALA A 673 31.63 20.27 -2.92
C ALA A 673 32.61 21.44 -2.82
N VAL A 674 32.34 22.53 -3.53
CA VAL A 674 33.15 23.76 -3.52
C VAL A 674 32.88 24.59 -2.27
N VAL A 675 31.62 24.77 -1.89
CA VAL A 675 31.23 25.67 -0.79
C VAL A 675 31.42 25.04 0.60
N ALA A 676 31.07 23.76 0.77
CA ALA A 676 31.18 23.09 2.07
C ALA A 676 32.50 22.33 2.20
N HIS A 677 32.60 21.19 1.52
CA HIS A 677 33.81 20.37 1.46
C HIS A 677 33.65 19.31 0.38
N GLN A 678 34.76 18.82 -0.19
CA GLN A 678 34.75 17.74 -1.19
C GLN A 678 34.06 16.44 -0.71
N TYR A 679 33.92 16.24 0.61
CA TYR A 679 33.25 15.06 1.18
C TYR A 679 31.72 15.13 1.04
N SER A 680 31.14 16.30 0.75
CA SER A 680 29.70 16.44 0.48
C SER A 680 29.26 15.60 -0.72
N ARG A 681 30.17 15.30 -1.67
CA ARG A 681 29.93 14.38 -2.79
C ARG A 681 29.42 13.01 -2.33
N ILE A 682 29.89 12.52 -1.18
CA ILE A 682 29.46 11.23 -0.61
C ILE A 682 27.95 11.26 -0.28
N PHE A 683 27.43 12.38 0.21
CA PHE A 683 26.00 12.54 0.50
C PHE A 683 25.17 12.38 -0.78
N PHE A 684 25.50 13.11 -1.85
CA PHE A 684 24.77 13.06 -3.11
C PHE A 684 24.89 11.70 -3.81
N MET A 685 26.08 11.10 -3.83
CA MET A 685 26.29 9.76 -4.40
C MET A 685 25.54 8.69 -3.62
N THR A 686 25.53 8.76 -2.28
CA THR A 686 24.77 7.83 -1.43
C THR A 686 23.27 8.00 -1.63
N PHE A 687 22.79 9.24 -1.72
CA PHE A 687 21.40 9.53 -2.04
C PHE A 687 21.00 8.96 -3.41
N TYR A 688 21.83 9.14 -4.44
CA TYR A 688 21.59 8.57 -5.76
C TYR A 688 21.49 7.04 -5.71
N LEU A 689 22.46 6.36 -5.11
CA LEU A 689 22.44 4.89 -5.01
C LEU A 689 21.21 4.38 -4.26
N PHE A 690 20.86 5.03 -3.14
CA PHE A 690 19.70 4.64 -2.35
C PHE A 690 18.39 4.89 -3.11
N THR A 691 18.21 6.07 -3.71
CA THR A 691 17.00 6.42 -4.46
C THR A 691 16.84 5.58 -5.72
N MET A 692 17.92 5.25 -6.42
CA MET A 692 17.92 4.34 -7.57
C MET A 692 17.40 2.96 -7.19
N VAL A 693 17.87 2.38 -6.08
CA VAL A 693 17.39 1.08 -5.59
C VAL A 693 15.92 1.16 -5.18
N VAL A 694 15.52 2.18 -4.41
CA VAL A 694 14.13 2.31 -3.97
C VAL A 694 13.19 2.56 -5.16
N LEU A 695 13.54 3.44 -6.09
CA LEU A 695 12.73 3.79 -7.25
C LEU A 695 12.55 2.57 -8.17
N THR A 696 13.61 1.79 -8.41
CA THR A 696 13.51 0.57 -9.22
C THR A 696 12.58 -0.47 -8.59
N ILE A 697 12.61 -0.65 -7.27
CA ILE A 697 11.69 -1.54 -6.55
C ILE A 697 10.25 -1.01 -6.60
N VAL A 698 10.05 0.31 -6.41
CA VAL A 698 8.73 0.94 -6.52
C VAL A 698 8.16 0.73 -7.92
N VAL A 699 8.90 1.07 -8.97
CA VAL A 699 8.49 0.89 -10.36
C VAL A 699 8.19 -0.58 -10.67
N ALA A 700 9.03 -1.51 -10.23
CA ALA A 700 8.80 -2.95 -10.36
C ALA A 700 7.46 -3.37 -9.73
N SER A 701 7.17 -2.93 -8.51
CA SER A 701 5.93 -3.26 -7.80
C SER A 701 4.67 -2.72 -8.50
N VAL A 702 4.75 -1.50 -9.05
CA VAL A 702 3.65 -0.89 -9.80
C VAL A 702 3.41 -1.63 -11.11
N LEU A 703 4.49 -1.91 -11.84
CA LEU A 703 4.44 -2.62 -13.12
C LEU A 703 3.87 -4.02 -12.97
N GLU A 704 4.24 -4.74 -11.92
CA GLU A 704 3.71 -6.09 -11.66
C GLU A 704 2.20 -6.05 -11.42
N ALA A 705 1.75 -5.16 -10.53
CA ALA A 705 0.33 -5.01 -10.24
C ALA A 705 -0.48 -4.56 -11.47
N PHE A 706 0.10 -3.72 -12.33
CA PHE A 706 -0.52 -3.26 -13.56
C PHE A 706 -0.55 -4.33 -14.66
N ARG A 707 0.57 -5.05 -14.88
CA ARG A 707 0.66 -6.17 -15.82
C ARG A 707 -0.33 -7.26 -15.45
N PHE A 708 -0.36 -7.63 -14.17
CA PHE A 708 -1.30 -8.60 -13.63
C PHE A 708 -2.74 -8.21 -13.99
N ARG A 709 -3.14 -6.96 -13.73
CA ARG A 709 -4.51 -6.54 -14.01
C ARG A 709 -4.84 -6.50 -15.51
N ILE A 710 -3.88 -6.12 -16.35
CA ILE A 710 -4.06 -6.17 -17.81
C ILE A 710 -4.24 -7.62 -18.29
N GLN A 711 -3.41 -8.54 -17.81
CA GLN A 711 -3.49 -9.95 -18.17
C GLN A 711 -4.81 -10.57 -17.71
N TYR A 712 -5.19 -10.33 -16.45
CA TYR A 712 -6.47 -10.77 -15.89
C TYR A 712 -7.64 -10.31 -16.77
N LYS A 713 -7.69 -9.00 -17.09
CA LYS A 713 -8.78 -8.43 -17.90
C LYS A 713 -8.82 -8.98 -19.34
N ARG A 714 -7.70 -9.46 -19.88
CA ARG A 714 -7.69 -10.11 -21.20
C ARG A 714 -8.28 -11.51 -21.15
N GLN A 715 -8.15 -12.21 -20.03
CA GLN A 715 -8.64 -13.57 -19.85
C GLN A 715 -10.10 -13.63 -19.39
N THR A 716 -10.57 -12.63 -18.64
CA THR A 716 -11.93 -12.62 -18.08
C THR A 716 -12.86 -11.66 -18.81
N SER A 717 -14.05 -12.14 -19.21
CA SER A 717 -15.11 -11.25 -19.70
C SER A 717 -15.73 -10.45 -18.54
N LYS A 718 -16.40 -9.33 -18.84
CA LYS A 718 -17.12 -8.53 -17.84
C LYS A 718 -18.19 -9.36 -17.12
N LYS A 719 -18.86 -10.27 -17.83
CA LYS A 719 -19.84 -11.18 -17.26
C LYS A 719 -19.20 -12.19 -16.30
N ASP A 720 -18.00 -12.67 -16.63
CA ASP A 720 -17.27 -13.61 -15.78
C ASP A 720 -16.77 -12.90 -14.52
N GLU A 721 -16.28 -11.66 -14.64
CA GLU A 721 -15.93 -10.82 -13.48
C GLU A 721 -17.15 -10.57 -12.56
N GLU A 722 -18.32 -10.30 -13.14
CA GLU A 722 -19.56 -10.11 -12.37
C GLU A 722 -19.99 -11.40 -11.66
N ARG A 723 -19.89 -12.56 -12.33
CA ARG A 723 -20.16 -13.87 -11.72
C ARG A 723 -19.15 -14.25 -10.63
N MET A 724 -17.87 -13.91 -10.76
CA MET A 724 -16.87 -14.19 -9.72
C MET A 724 -17.06 -13.33 -8.46
N LEU A 725 -17.59 -12.11 -8.62
CA LEU A 725 -17.77 -11.17 -7.52
C LEU A 725 -19.16 -11.25 -6.90
N MET A 726 -20.11 -11.97 -7.53
CA MET A 726 -21.47 -12.12 -7.06
C MET A 726 -21.74 -13.58 -6.71
N GLU A 727 -22.18 -13.81 -5.49
CA GLU A 727 -22.66 -15.11 -5.06
C GLU A 727 -24.15 -15.00 -4.78
N GLU A 728 -24.92 -15.96 -5.29
CA GLU A 728 -26.35 -16.03 -5.05
C GLU A 728 -26.60 -17.07 -3.96
N VAL A 729 -27.37 -16.69 -2.95
CA VAL A 729 -27.84 -17.58 -1.90
C VAL A 729 -29.35 -17.56 -1.93
N ILE A 730 -29.91 -18.76 -2.06
CA ILE A 730 -31.34 -18.99 -2.05
C ILE A 730 -31.68 -19.62 -0.70
N VAL A 731 -32.61 -19.00 0.02
CA VAL A 731 -33.03 -19.45 1.34
C VAL A 731 -34.50 -19.82 1.30
N ASP A 732 -34.80 -21.06 1.68
CA ASP A 732 -36.15 -21.56 1.89
C ASP A 732 -36.56 -21.42 3.37
N TRP A 733 -37.76 -20.91 3.62
CA TRP A 733 -38.25 -20.64 4.97
C TRP A 733 -38.31 -21.90 5.86
N ASN A 734 -38.72 -23.04 5.29
CA ASN A 734 -38.89 -24.28 6.06
C ASN A 734 -37.55 -24.85 6.53
N THR A 735 -36.55 -24.82 5.65
CA THR A 735 -35.17 -25.23 6.00
C THR A 735 -34.52 -24.27 6.99
N LEU A 736 -34.81 -22.97 6.87
CA LEU A 736 -34.37 -21.94 7.81
C LEU A 736 -34.96 -22.18 9.22
N GLN A 737 -36.25 -22.50 9.32
CA GLN A 737 -36.91 -22.84 10.59
C GLN A 737 -36.36 -24.13 11.22
N GLY A 738 -35.99 -25.14 10.42
CA GLY A 738 -35.37 -26.36 10.93
C GLY A 738 -33.95 -26.15 11.49
N THR A 739 -33.21 -25.19 10.93
CA THR A 739 -31.82 -24.88 11.32
C THR A 739 -31.75 -23.92 12.52
N LEU A 740 -32.71 -22.97 12.58
CA LEU A 740 -32.85 -21.99 13.64
C LEU A 740 -33.82 -22.48 14.69
N GLN A 741 -33.31 -23.04 15.79
CA GLN A 741 -34.14 -23.52 16.90
C GLN A 741 -34.65 -22.38 17.82
N ASP A 742 -34.17 -21.14 17.66
CA ASP A 742 -34.52 -19.98 18.47
C ASP A 742 -35.75 -19.21 17.92
N SER A 743 -36.86 -19.21 18.65
CA SER A 743 -38.11 -18.57 18.22
C SER A 743 -37.99 -17.03 18.10
N ALA A 744 -37.27 -16.39 19.02
CA ALA A 744 -37.11 -14.93 19.03
C ALA A 744 -36.32 -14.41 17.82
N LEU A 745 -35.30 -15.17 17.38
CA LEU A 745 -34.50 -14.81 16.22
C LEU A 745 -35.28 -15.05 14.92
N LEU A 746 -36.08 -16.11 14.85
CA LEU A 746 -37.00 -16.35 13.74
C LEU A 746 -38.04 -15.23 13.59
N ASP A 747 -38.61 -14.74 14.69
CA ASP A 747 -39.56 -13.63 14.65
C ASP A 747 -38.93 -12.34 14.12
N HIS A 748 -37.67 -12.06 14.46
CA HIS A 748 -36.92 -10.94 13.90
C HIS A 748 -36.64 -11.09 12.40
N LEU A 749 -36.38 -12.32 11.93
CA LEU A 749 -36.07 -12.60 10.53
C LEU A 749 -37.31 -12.67 9.61
N ARG A 750 -38.53 -12.74 10.16
CA ARG A 750 -39.78 -12.73 9.37
C ARG A 750 -39.97 -11.49 8.49
N THR A 751 -39.35 -10.37 8.83
CA THR A 751 -39.41 -9.15 8.02
C THR A 751 -38.52 -9.23 6.77
N ASP A 752 -37.48 -10.05 6.81
CA ASP A 752 -36.45 -10.15 5.78
C ASP A 752 -36.60 -11.38 4.87
N PHE A 753 -37.26 -12.43 5.37
CA PHE A 753 -37.49 -13.68 4.65
C PHE A 753 -39.00 -13.95 4.55
N VAL A 754 -39.48 -14.28 3.34
CA VAL A 754 -40.91 -14.52 3.08
C VAL A 754 -41.36 -15.82 3.77
N PRO A 755 -42.34 -15.78 4.69
CA PRO A 755 -42.84 -16.98 5.35
C PRO A 755 -43.43 -17.98 4.35
N GLY A 756 -42.94 -19.21 4.35
CA GLY A 756 -43.37 -20.28 3.43
C GLY A 756 -42.96 -20.07 1.97
N GLY A 757 -42.09 -19.10 1.68
CA GLY A 757 -41.62 -18.79 0.34
C GLY A 757 -40.10 -18.93 0.19
N LEU A 758 -39.65 -18.81 -1.06
CA LEU A 758 -38.24 -18.78 -1.42
C LEU A 758 -37.79 -17.32 -1.51
N THR A 759 -36.65 -17.00 -0.90
CA THR A 759 -36.02 -15.67 -1.08
C THR A 759 -34.61 -15.83 -1.64
N SER A 760 -34.26 -14.98 -2.62
CA SER A 760 -32.93 -14.98 -3.21
C SER A 760 -32.21 -13.68 -2.87
N TYR A 761 -31.00 -13.84 -2.33
CA TYR A 761 -30.08 -12.76 -2.03
C TYR A 761 -28.83 -12.89 -2.90
N THR A 762 -28.31 -11.75 -3.34
CA THR A 762 -27.03 -11.63 -4.03
C THR A 762 -26.00 -10.97 -3.13
N GLY A 763 -24.94 -11.69 -2.78
CA GLY A 763 -23.77 -11.21 -2.06
C GLY A 763 -22.73 -10.68 -3.04
N LYS A 764 -22.31 -9.41 -2.88
CA LYS A 764 -21.28 -8.79 -3.74
C LYS A 764 -19.96 -8.61 -2.99
N ARG A 765 -18.87 -9.14 -3.55
CA ARG A 765 -17.49 -8.99 -3.03
C ARG A 765 -16.87 -7.65 -3.44
N PRO A 766 -16.13 -6.97 -2.52
CA PRO A 766 -15.32 -5.83 -2.89
C PRO A 766 -14.12 -6.27 -3.73
N ARG A 767 -13.77 -5.45 -4.72
CA ARG A 767 -12.58 -5.67 -5.55
C ARG A 767 -11.34 -5.36 -4.74
N THR A 768 -10.64 -6.40 -4.28
CA THR A 768 -9.39 -6.25 -3.52
C THR A 768 -8.24 -6.96 -4.22
N ARG A 769 -7.01 -6.56 -3.90
CA ARG A 769 -5.79 -7.18 -4.42
C ARG A 769 -5.69 -8.67 -4.04
N GLU A 770 -6.18 -9.03 -2.87
CA GLU A 770 -6.13 -10.40 -2.35
C GLU A 770 -6.98 -11.38 -3.17
N VAL A 771 -8.19 -10.98 -3.56
CA VAL A 771 -9.07 -11.78 -4.43
C VAL A 771 -8.38 -12.10 -5.76
N LEU A 772 -7.70 -11.08 -6.29
CA LEU A 772 -6.95 -11.19 -7.53
C LEU A 772 -5.71 -12.09 -7.40
N GLN A 773 -4.95 -11.97 -6.30
CA GLN A 773 -3.80 -12.82 -6.01
C GLN A 773 -4.18 -14.29 -5.81
N ARG A 774 -5.33 -14.57 -5.15
CA ARG A 774 -5.82 -15.95 -5.01
C ARG A 774 -6.10 -16.62 -6.35
N HIS A 775 -6.65 -15.87 -7.30
CA HIS A 775 -6.88 -16.40 -8.64
C HIS A 775 -5.57 -16.57 -9.43
N MET A 776 -4.58 -15.70 -9.22
CA MET A 776 -3.25 -15.83 -9.85
C MET A 776 -2.54 -17.11 -9.41
N TYR A 777 -2.51 -17.35 -8.11
CA TYR A 777 -1.78 -18.46 -7.50
C TYR A 777 -2.67 -19.69 -7.28
N TYR A 778 -3.83 -19.79 -7.92
CA TYR A 778 -4.82 -20.85 -7.65
C TYR A 778 -4.22 -22.27 -7.70
N ALA A 779 -3.43 -22.55 -8.74
CA ALA A 779 -2.76 -23.85 -8.91
C ALA A 779 -1.66 -24.11 -7.88
N GLU A 780 -1.04 -23.06 -7.33
CA GLU A 780 0.02 -23.16 -6.34
C GLU A 780 -0.54 -23.19 -4.91
N ILE A 781 -1.69 -22.57 -4.66
CA ILE A 781 -2.37 -22.56 -3.36
C ILE A 781 -2.72 -23.98 -2.94
N SER A 782 -3.22 -24.82 -3.85
CA SER A 782 -3.51 -26.23 -3.54
C SER A 782 -2.25 -27.00 -3.11
N GLN A 783 -1.12 -26.72 -3.76
CA GLN A 783 0.18 -27.30 -3.38
C GLN A 783 0.63 -26.80 -2.01
N TRP A 784 0.52 -25.50 -1.74
CA TRP A 784 0.89 -24.93 -0.43
C TRP A 784 0.02 -25.46 0.70
N MET A 785 -1.27 -25.70 0.43
CA MET A 785 -2.18 -26.31 1.39
C MET A 785 -1.75 -27.73 1.73
N ALA A 786 -1.46 -28.57 0.72
CA ALA A 786 -0.99 -29.93 0.93
C ALA A 786 0.36 -29.99 1.67
N GLU A 787 1.31 -29.09 1.34
CA GLU A 787 2.58 -28.98 2.06
C GLU A 787 2.38 -28.60 3.53
N ALA A 788 1.45 -27.70 3.83
CA ALA A 788 1.16 -27.29 5.20
C ALA A 788 0.54 -28.45 6.01
N ASP A 789 -0.38 -29.20 5.42
CA ASP A 789 -1.03 -30.35 6.07
C ASP A 789 0.00 -31.45 6.39
N GLN A 790 0.96 -31.69 5.49
CA GLN A 790 2.07 -32.61 5.76
C GLN A 790 2.96 -32.14 6.93
N LEU A 791 3.26 -30.85 7.01
CA LEU A 791 4.06 -30.29 8.10
C LEU A 791 3.34 -30.44 9.46
N GLU A 792 2.02 -30.22 9.49
CA GLU A 792 1.21 -30.41 10.70
C GLU A 792 1.22 -31.88 11.16
N ILE A 793 0.99 -32.82 10.24
CA ILE A 793 1.06 -34.26 10.53
C ILE A 793 2.44 -34.65 11.07
N THR A 794 3.52 -34.14 10.46
CA THR A 794 4.87 -34.44 10.96
C THR A 794 5.15 -33.86 12.35
N ALA A 795 4.58 -32.70 12.68
CA ALA A 795 4.72 -32.10 14.01
C ALA A 795 3.96 -32.92 15.07
N GLU A 796 2.75 -33.37 14.76
CA GLU A 796 1.95 -34.24 15.64
C GLU A 796 2.64 -35.60 15.87
N LEU A 797 3.25 -36.18 14.82
CA LEU A 797 4.04 -37.43 14.93
C LEU A 797 5.33 -37.26 15.74
N ALA A 798 6.00 -36.10 15.63
CA ALA A 798 7.21 -35.81 16.40
C ALA A 798 6.92 -35.64 17.91
N GLN A 799 5.74 -35.14 18.27
CA GLN A 799 5.34 -34.98 19.66
C GLN A 799 4.82 -36.27 20.29
N THR A 800 4.04 -37.05 19.55
CA THR A 800 3.57 -38.38 20.01
C THR A 800 4.71 -39.40 20.16
N SER A 801 5.86 -39.15 19.56
CA SER A 801 7.09 -39.93 19.79
C SER A 801 8.00 -39.37 20.90
N ALA A 802 7.72 -38.16 21.38
CA ALA A 802 8.44 -37.52 22.49
C ALA A 802 7.70 -37.65 23.84
N SER A 803 6.38 -37.83 23.82
CA SER A 803 5.54 -38.28 24.95
C SER A 803 5.58 -39.80 25.10
#